data_AF-A0A6I4W6H4-F1
#
_entry.id   AF-A0A6I4W6H4-F1
#
_cell.length_a   1.000
_cell.length_b   1.000
_cell.length_c   1.000
_cell.angle_alpha   90.00
_cell.angle_beta   90.00
_cell.angle_gamma   90.00
#
_symmetry.space_group_name_H-M   'P 1'
#
loop_
_entity.id
_entity.type
_entity.pdbx_description
1 polymer ?
#
loop_
_entity_poly.entity_id
_entity_poly.type
_entity_poly.pdbx_seq_one_letter_code
_entity_poly.pdbx_strand_id
1 'polypeptide(L)'
;MQLIDCLQQLYNELQDVTIQYEPNKIPFTDHEVFIGNELFSYYQNKLVHHYQNDGFESTTEMLYHLEELHLLHNKPFQEYSFYFEDLSLDACLTFIMFYCRHHGVDRKNFPFEWIDYTIRWELDDVKTTGKPFESWGCLHSALAHSFFLIEEQIDANGKMFTIIDESRVTEGLRACIYLAISLMMDQVLPYEVPHSDHIEEYNRALLYLKREYQKYELSMKQATITQLELPIKNSNKTMLVDAFITTENTYIGLLKSFLIHDKDRTWLESGFQFFAICRPELSGTGRDIVIQVESQLNLHLKDLWRKLEELENKRWGENRPADCLWHDQNGNYQTITAPKCKQHEKEHSKVQWSDVINVIWELYNPAKSITVNPFLADGTIGDSCKIYECKPVWKNEKFLTAAKWNSLGQQQVLVTSPTLQRYLAICASRISGDLAPPIYPLPPESSFDFLETPFGYAVIHENGVFLLDDWNTEPLNLTQYQQEVENVVEQVTLFQEIHKDCIQMMSKVLKWLASKQTLSNQKLIEINHWISQNKTKIRYTILTTMFSSTDYHLQLFRKTIEKRWTLQSQLQELYESISELEQIIENHTTLKTNRLVVLITIFGFPAVLFSGLLELIFENVASYKWLGIHWTGLLLFVTLSLLGISGLISYLKYSPSLMIKKNNRDSRG
;
A
#
# COMPACT_ATOMS: atom_id res chain seq x y z
N MET A 1 -5.81 57.35 -8.83
CA MET A 1 -4.95 56.62 -9.80
C MET A 1 -5.71 55.38 -10.28
N GLN A 2 -5.51 54.88 -11.50
CA GLN A 2 -6.07 53.56 -11.86
C GLN A 2 -5.25 52.45 -11.18
N LEU A 3 -5.89 51.31 -10.89
CA LEU A 3 -5.23 50.20 -10.19
C LEU A 3 -4.03 49.67 -10.97
N ILE A 4 -4.17 49.42 -12.28
CA ILE A 4 -3.11 48.84 -13.12
C ILE A 4 -1.88 49.76 -13.15
N ASP A 5 -2.08 51.07 -13.30
CA ASP A 5 -0.98 52.05 -13.25
C ASP A 5 -0.26 52.01 -11.89
N CYS A 6 -1.02 51.85 -10.80
CA CYS A 6 -0.49 51.71 -9.45
C CYS A 6 0.34 50.45 -9.25
N LEU A 7 -0.16 49.33 -9.75
CA LEU A 7 0.53 48.04 -9.67
C LEU A 7 1.82 48.06 -10.49
N GLN A 8 1.80 48.68 -11.68
CA GLN A 8 3.00 48.87 -12.50
C GLN A 8 4.02 49.77 -11.82
N GLN A 9 3.57 50.83 -11.13
CA GLN A 9 4.44 51.69 -10.33
C GLN A 9 5.08 50.90 -9.17
N LEU A 10 4.27 50.14 -8.40
CA LEU A 10 4.76 49.29 -7.33
C LEU A 10 5.80 48.27 -7.84
N TYR A 11 5.52 47.62 -8.96
CA TYR A 11 6.45 46.66 -9.58
C TYR A 11 7.83 47.29 -9.82
N ASN A 12 7.88 48.52 -10.33
CA ASN A 12 9.14 49.19 -10.62
C ASN A 12 9.86 49.71 -9.36
N GLU A 13 9.10 50.15 -8.35
CA GLU A 13 9.64 50.77 -7.13
C GLU A 13 9.94 49.75 -6.01
N LEU A 14 9.48 48.49 -6.11
CA LEU A 14 9.58 47.50 -5.02
C LEU A 14 11.03 47.25 -4.54
N GLN A 15 12.02 47.42 -5.43
CA GLN A 15 13.44 47.30 -5.07
C GLN A 15 13.93 48.44 -4.16
N ASP A 16 13.31 49.61 -4.28
CA ASP A 16 13.65 50.82 -3.53
C ASP A 16 12.91 50.91 -2.18
N VAL A 17 11.92 50.03 -1.95
CA VAL A 17 11.18 49.95 -0.69
C VAL A 17 11.96 49.11 0.33
N THR A 18 12.05 49.63 1.55
CA THR A 18 12.66 48.91 2.69
C THR A 18 11.67 47.87 3.21
N ILE A 19 11.91 46.61 2.86
CA ILE A 19 11.13 45.44 3.29
C ILE A 19 12.07 44.47 4.00
N GLN A 20 11.68 43.98 5.19
CA GLN A 20 12.48 43.06 5.99
C GLN A 20 11.60 41.97 6.63
N TYR A 21 12.11 40.74 6.64
CA TYR A 21 11.54 39.66 7.45
C TYR A 21 12.08 39.78 8.88
N GLU A 22 11.22 40.20 9.81
CA GLU A 22 11.54 40.29 11.24
C GLU A 22 10.30 39.89 12.06
N PRO A 23 10.10 38.58 12.33
CA PRO A 23 8.84 38.08 12.88
C PRO A 23 8.50 38.55 14.29
N ASN A 24 9.49 39.08 15.02
CA ASN A 24 9.33 39.58 16.37
C ASN A 24 9.49 41.12 16.46
N LYS A 25 9.45 41.83 15.32
CA LYS A 25 9.65 43.28 15.32
C LYS A 25 8.48 44.00 15.95
N ILE A 26 8.80 44.87 16.89
CA ILE A 26 7.89 45.86 17.47
C ILE A 26 8.18 47.21 16.78
N PRO A 27 7.24 47.81 16.03
CA PRO A 27 7.42 49.14 15.49
C PRO A 27 7.62 50.19 16.60
N PHE A 28 8.67 50.98 16.52
CA PHE A 28 9.00 52.04 17.48
C PHE A 28 8.77 53.45 16.91
N THR A 29 8.98 53.65 15.61
CA THR A 29 8.85 54.96 14.95
C THR A 29 7.54 55.09 14.15
N ASP A 30 7.21 56.30 13.69
CA ASP A 30 6.01 56.56 12.87
C ASP A 30 6.19 56.12 11.39
N HIS A 31 7.35 55.54 11.05
CA HIS A 31 7.69 55.14 9.67
C HIS A 31 7.85 53.63 9.56
N GLU A 32 7.73 52.90 10.67
CA GLU A 32 7.80 51.45 10.69
C GLU A 32 6.38 50.89 10.65
N VAL A 33 6.13 49.97 9.72
CA VAL A 33 4.86 49.27 9.56
C VAL A 33 5.14 47.78 9.73
N PHE A 34 4.40 47.12 10.62
CA PHE A 34 4.45 45.67 10.77
C PHE A 34 3.20 45.03 10.18
N ILE A 35 3.40 43.95 9.42
CA ILE A 35 2.37 43.11 8.79
C ILE A 35 2.53 41.68 9.33
N GLY A 36 1.55 41.21 10.11
CA GLY A 36 1.58 39.90 10.78
C GLY A 36 0.33 39.69 11.66
N ASN A 37 0.24 38.54 12.33
CA ASN A 37 -0.97 38.05 13.01
C ASN A 37 -0.92 38.00 14.54
N GLU A 38 0.21 37.89 15.27
CA GLU A 38 0.08 37.31 16.64
C GLU A 38 0.75 37.94 17.88
N LEU A 39 1.48 39.08 17.85
CA LEU A 39 2.27 39.45 19.05
C LEU A 39 1.91 40.72 19.84
N PHE A 40 1.17 41.72 19.32
CA PHE A 40 1.08 43.02 20.03
C PHE A 40 -0.29 43.71 19.99
N SER A 41 -1.20 43.25 20.87
CA SER A 41 -2.56 43.81 21.05
C SER A 41 -2.63 45.17 21.76
N TYR A 42 -1.58 46.01 21.74
CA TYR A 42 -1.53 47.21 22.60
C TYR A 42 -1.02 48.53 21.99
N TYR A 43 -0.75 48.61 20.68
CA TYR A 43 -0.22 49.86 20.11
C TYR A 43 -1.13 50.51 19.06
N GLN A 44 -1.70 51.65 19.47
CA GLN A 44 -2.50 52.55 18.65
C GLN A 44 -1.67 53.12 17.48
N ASN A 45 -2.30 53.19 16.31
CA ASN A 45 -1.92 53.97 15.12
C ASN A 45 -0.70 53.52 14.29
N LYS A 46 -0.11 52.33 14.51
CA LYS A 46 1.16 51.92 13.85
C LYS A 46 1.26 50.47 13.36
N LEU A 47 0.20 49.68 13.51
CA LEU A 47 0.16 48.27 13.10
C LEU A 47 -0.95 48.04 12.09
N VAL A 48 -0.64 47.27 11.03
CA VAL A 48 -1.64 46.67 10.14
C VAL A 48 -1.63 45.17 10.47
N HIS A 49 -2.41 44.80 11.49
CA HIS A 49 -2.59 43.41 11.94
C HIS A 49 -4.06 43.19 12.29
N HIS A 50 -4.57 41.99 12.06
CA HIS A 50 -5.86 41.56 12.60
C HIS A 50 -5.69 40.88 13.96
N TYR A 51 -6.76 40.86 14.76
CA TYR A 51 -6.84 40.18 16.05
C TYR A 51 -7.89 39.06 15.96
N GLN A 52 -7.63 37.91 16.60
CA GLN A 52 -8.51 36.72 16.63
C GLN A 52 -9.96 36.93 17.16
N ASN A 53 -10.43 38.17 17.39
CA ASN A 53 -11.81 38.51 17.71
C ASN A 53 -12.24 39.91 17.23
N ASP A 54 -11.50 40.56 16.30
CA ASP A 54 -11.90 41.86 15.76
C ASP A 54 -13.03 41.78 14.71
N GLY A 55 -13.42 40.56 14.33
CA GLY A 55 -14.51 40.27 13.40
C GLY A 55 -14.04 40.10 11.95
N PHE A 56 -12.74 40.11 11.69
CA PHE A 56 -12.14 39.85 10.38
C PHE A 56 -11.37 38.52 10.40
N GLU A 57 -11.31 37.86 9.25
CA GLU A 57 -10.62 36.58 9.07
C GLU A 57 -9.21 36.75 8.49
N SER A 58 -8.88 37.96 8.00
CA SER A 58 -7.56 38.29 7.44
C SER A 58 -7.20 39.78 7.58
N THR A 59 -5.91 40.10 7.52
CA THR A 59 -5.40 41.48 7.60
C THR A 59 -5.84 42.28 6.37
N THR A 60 -5.88 41.64 5.20
CA THR A 60 -6.35 42.24 3.96
C THR A 60 -7.82 42.64 4.06
N GLU A 61 -8.67 41.78 4.63
CA GLU A 61 -10.09 42.07 4.84
C GLU A 61 -10.27 43.29 5.76
N MET A 62 -9.57 43.32 6.89
CA MET A 62 -9.58 44.47 7.80
C MET A 62 -9.22 45.75 7.04
N LEU A 63 -8.12 45.74 6.27
CA LEU A 63 -7.65 46.90 5.50
C LEU A 63 -8.67 47.36 4.45
N TYR A 64 -9.41 46.44 3.85
CA TYR A 64 -10.49 46.74 2.90
C TYR A 64 -11.68 47.44 3.57
N HIS A 65 -12.04 47.04 4.78
CA HIS A 65 -13.16 47.64 5.49
C HIS A 65 -12.87 48.99 6.14
N LEU A 66 -11.60 49.34 6.37
CA LEU A 66 -11.20 50.66 6.88
C LEU A 66 -11.57 51.81 5.90
N GLU A 67 -12.45 52.70 6.38
CA GLU A 67 -12.91 53.88 5.62
C GLU A 67 -11.79 54.90 5.43
N GLU A 68 -11.13 55.28 6.53
CA GLU A 68 -9.96 56.18 6.54
C GLU A 68 -8.75 55.47 7.16
N LEU A 69 -7.66 55.40 6.39
CA LEU A 69 -6.36 55.04 6.95
C LEU A 69 -5.60 56.34 7.28
N HIS A 70 -5.70 56.80 8.53
CA HIS A 70 -4.93 57.96 9.01
C HIS A 70 -3.40 57.81 8.81
N LEU A 71 -2.93 56.58 8.56
CA LEU A 71 -1.54 56.21 8.24
C LEU A 71 -1.05 56.67 6.86
N LEU A 72 -1.93 56.93 5.88
CA LEU A 72 -1.54 57.03 4.45
C LEU A 72 -1.03 58.39 3.99
N HIS A 73 -1.23 59.47 4.74
CA HIS A 73 -1.12 60.82 4.19
C HIS A 73 -0.03 61.70 4.82
N ASN A 74 0.82 61.12 5.66
CA ASN A 74 1.83 61.91 6.37
C ASN A 74 3.18 61.95 5.65
N LYS A 75 3.50 60.95 4.80
CA LYS A 75 4.83 60.77 4.21
C LYS A 75 4.85 60.07 2.84
N PRO A 76 5.89 60.29 2.01
CA PRO A 76 6.17 59.48 0.83
C PRO A 76 6.32 58.00 1.18
N PHE A 77 5.90 57.09 0.28
CA PHE A 77 5.90 55.65 0.53
C PHE A 77 7.31 55.09 0.82
N GLN A 78 8.34 55.64 0.17
CA GLN A 78 9.74 55.22 0.30
C GLN A 78 10.34 55.57 1.68
N GLU A 79 9.70 56.44 2.46
CA GLU A 79 10.12 56.74 3.83
C GLU A 79 9.70 55.67 4.84
N TYR A 80 8.82 54.73 4.46
CA TYR A 80 8.37 53.65 5.33
C TYR A 80 9.30 52.43 5.28
N SER A 81 9.46 51.78 6.43
CA SER A 81 10.11 50.49 6.60
C SER A 81 9.05 49.44 6.95
N PHE A 82 8.94 48.41 6.12
CA PHE A 82 7.95 47.34 6.29
C PHE A 82 8.60 46.09 6.88
N TYR A 83 7.98 45.56 7.93
CA TYR A 83 8.40 44.37 8.63
C TYR A 83 7.32 43.30 8.53
N PHE A 84 7.73 42.08 8.19
CA PHE A 84 6.81 40.97 7.96
C PHE A 84 7.03 39.85 8.96
N GLU A 85 5.92 39.27 9.42
CA GLU A 85 5.93 38.04 10.24
C GLU A 85 6.25 36.80 9.41
N ASP A 86 5.67 36.72 8.21
CA ASP A 86 5.79 35.57 7.34
C ASP A 86 5.68 35.98 5.86
N LEU A 87 5.66 34.97 4.99
CA LEU A 87 5.46 35.12 3.55
C LEU A 87 4.03 34.70 3.15
N SER A 88 3.06 34.83 4.07
CA SER A 88 1.67 34.45 3.79
C SER A 88 1.08 35.26 2.63
N LEU A 89 0.03 34.70 2.03
CA LEU A 89 -0.72 35.38 0.98
C LEU A 89 -1.35 36.67 1.51
N ASP A 90 -1.92 36.59 2.72
CA ASP A 90 -2.55 37.73 3.38
C ASP A 90 -1.55 38.87 3.62
N ALA A 91 -0.34 38.58 4.11
CA ALA A 91 0.67 39.60 4.33
C ALA A 91 1.10 40.29 3.01
N CYS A 92 1.31 39.52 1.95
CA CYS A 92 1.68 40.07 0.64
C CYS A 92 0.55 40.91 0.03
N LEU A 93 -0.70 40.43 0.09
CA LEU A 93 -1.84 41.16 -0.46
C LEU A 93 -2.16 42.42 0.37
N THR A 94 -2.02 42.35 1.69
CA THR A 94 -2.12 43.49 2.59
C THR A 94 -1.14 44.59 2.20
N PHE A 95 0.12 44.24 1.93
CA PHE A 95 1.13 45.20 1.49
C PHE A 95 0.77 45.86 0.15
N ILE A 96 0.37 45.07 -0.85
CA ILE A 96 -0.05 45.58 -2.17
C ILE A 96 -1.24 46.52 -2.02
N MET A 97 -2.25 46.12 -1.23
CA MET A 97 -3.42 46.93 -0.97
C MET A 97 -3.08 48.22 -0.22
N PHE A 98 -2.18 48.15 0.76
CA PHE A 98 -1.70 49.31 1.51
C PHE A 98 -1.02 50.33 0.58
N TYR A 99 -0.15 49.87 -0.32
CA TYR A 99 0.45 50.73 -1.36
C TYR A 99 -0.61 51.36 -2.26
N CYS A 100 -1.56 50.57 -2.78
CA CYS A 100 -2.62 51.08 -3.64
C CYS A 100 -3.47 52.15 -2.94
N ARG A 101 -3.85 51.90 -1.69
CA ARG A 101 -4.59 52.85 -0.87
C ARG A 101 -3.77 54.13 -0.62
N HIS A 102 -2.46 54.01 -0.33
CA HIS A 102 -1.55 55.15 -0.11
C HIS A 102 -1.52 56.11 -1.30
N HIS A 103 -1.46 55.56 -2.52
CA HIS A 103 -1.47 56.31 -3.77
C HIS A 103 -2.89 56.67 -4.29
N GLY A 104 -3.91 56.56 -3.44
CA GLY A 104 -5.26 57.05 -3.72
C GLY A 104 -6.06 56.19 -4.70
N VAL A 105 -5.81 54.88 -4.74
CA VAL A 105 -6.74 53.91 -5.35
C VAL A 105 -7.90 53.69 -4.38
N ASP A 106 -9.13 53.92 -4.84
CA ASP A 106 -10.34 53.63 -4.05
C ASP A 106 -10.41 52.13 -3.74
N ARG A 107 -10.77 51.75 -2.50
CA ARG A 107 -10.93 50.35 -2.10
C ARG A 107 -11.86 49.56 -3.03
N LYS A 108 -12.90 50.22 -3.58
CA LYS A 108 -13.88 49.59 -4.49
C LYS A 108 -13.29 49.22 -5.84
N ASN A 109 -12.14 49.80 -6.19
CA ASN A 109 -11.42 49.49 -7.42
C ASN A 109 -10.41 48.35 -7.21
N PHE A 110 -10.18 47.90 -5.98
CA PHE A 110 -9.37 46.71 -5.70
C PHE A 110 -10.21 45.45 -5.94
N PRO A 111 -9.69 44.39 -6.61
CA PRO A 111 -10.48 43.23 -6.98
C PRO A 111 -10.94 42.44 -5.75
N PHE A 112 -12.25 42.31 -5.58
CA PHE A 112 -12.83 41.62 -4.43
C PHE A 112 -12.51 40.13 -4.43
N GLU A 113 -12.36 39.53 -5.61
CA GLU A 113 -12.02 38.11 -5.79
C GLU A 113 -10.69 37.74 -5.11
N TRP A 114 -9.72 38.66 -5.07
CA TRP A 114 -8.44 38.46 -4.39
C TRP A 114 -8.57 38.50 -2.87
N ILE A 115 -9.48 39.33 -2.36
CA ILE A 115 -9.78 39.47 -0.93
C ILE A 115 -10.58 38.25 -0.44
N ASP A 116 -11.64 37.86 -1.15
CA ASP A 116 -12.41 36.64 -0.86
C ASP A 116 -11.52 35.39 -0.92
N TYR A 117 -10.58 35.35 -1.87
CA TYR A 117 -9.60 34.27 -1.96
C TYR A 117 -8.72 34.18 -0.71
N THR A 118 -8.14 35.29 -0.23
CA THR A 118 -7.30 35.27 0.98
C THR A 118 -8.09 34.91 2.23
N ILE A 119 -9.31 35.43 2.38
CA ILE A 119 -10.20 35.07 3.49
C ILE A 119 -10.43 33.55 3.53
N ARG A 120 -10.79 32.94 2.39
CA ARG A 120 -11.02 31.50 2.32
C ARG A 120 -9.76 30.69 2.58
N TRP A 121 -8.61 31.17 2.11
CA TRP A 121 -7.33 30.51 2.34
C TRP A 121 -6.96 30.51 3.83
N GLU A 122 -7.12 31.63 4.54
CA GLU A 122 -6.90 31.74 5.99
C GLU A 122 -7.91 30.88 6.78
N LEU A 123 -9.14 30.77 6.29
CA LEU A 123 -10.16 29.83 6.79
C LEU A 123 -9.92 28.37 6.41
N ASP A 124 -8.74 28.06 5.88
CA ASP A 124 -8.30 26.70 5.60
C ASP A 124 -9.15 26.02 4.48
N ASP A 125 -9.88 26.79 3.68
CA ASP A 125 -10.64 26.33 2.51
C ASP A 125 -9.75 26.28 1.28
N VAL A 126 -9.11 25.13 1.10
CA VAL A 126 -8.34 24.83 -0.12
C VAL A 126 -9.21 24.28 -1.24
N LYS A 127 -10.47 23.91 -1.00
CA LYS A 127 -11.33 23.24 -2.01
C LYS A 127 -11.86 24.24 -3.03
N THR A 128 -12.26 25.43 -2.57
CA THR A 128 -12.85 26.45 -3.44
C THR A 128 -11.85 27.47 -3.94
N THR A 129 -10.61 27.44 -3.44
CA THR A 129 -9.50 28.32 -3.84
C THR A 129 -8.67 27.76 -5.03
N GLY A 130 -9.33 26.98 -5.89
CA GLY A 130 -8.77 26.49 -7.16
C GLY A 130 -7.97 25.18 -7.06
N LYS A 131 -7.73 24.56 -8.22
CA LYS A 131 -6.92 23.33 -8.29
C LYS A 131 -5.46 23.63 -7.96
N PRO A 132 -4.66 22.66 -7.45
CA PRO A 132 -3.31 22.92 -6.99
C PRO A 132 -2.38 23.62 -8.00
N PHE A 133 -2.48 23.31 -9.30
CA PHE A 133 -1.65 23.92 -10.35
C PHE A 133 -2.24 25.17 -11.00
N GLU A 134 -3.46 25.54 -10.63
CA GLU A 134 -4.23 26.68 -11.15
C GLU A 134 -4.52 27.70 -10.01
N SER A 135 -4.03 27.44 -8.80
CA SER A 135 -4.33 28.19 -7.59
C SER A 135 -3.16 29.12 -7.25
N TRP A 136 -3.43 30.42 -7.11
CA TRP A 136 -2.42 31.38 -6.66
C TRP A 136 -1.86 30.99 -5.30
N GLY A 137 -2.68 30.54 -4.35
CA GLY A 137 -2.22 30.08 -3.04
C GLY A 137 -1.26 28.92 -3.11
N CYS A 138 -1.52 27.94 -3.97
CA CYS A 138 -0.58 26.84 -4.16
C CYS A 138 0.74 27.29 -4.79
N LEU A 139 0.69 28.15 -5.82
CA LEU A 139 1.89 28.69 -6.45
C LEU A 139 2.70 29.57 -5.48
N HIS A 140 2.02 30.46 -4.77
CA HIS A 140 2.60 31.37 -3.77
C HIS A 140 3.25 30.60 -2.63
N SER A 141 2.55 29.65 -2.02
CA SER A 141 3.11 28.84 -0.93
C SER A 141 4.30 28.00 -1.39
N ALA A 142 4.25 27.39 -2.58
CA ALA A 142 5.40 26.67 -3.14
C ALA A 142 6.61 27.59 -3.34
N LEU A 143 6.38 28.82 -3.82
CA LEU A 143 7.42 29.82 -3.98
C LEU A 143 7.98 30.24 -2.61
N ALA A 144 7.12 30.63 -1.67
CA ALA A 144 7.50 31.04 -0.32
C ALA A 144 8.34 29.97 0.39
N HIS A 145 7.88 28.71 0.41
CA HIS A 145 8.60 27.60 1.01
C HIS A 145 9.99 27.37 0.41
N SER A 146 10.21 27.73 -0.86
CA SER A 146 11.52 27.56 -1.51
C SER A 146 12.61 28.51 -0.96
N PHE A 147 12.21 29.59 -0.30
CA PHE A 147 13.12 30.58 0.27
C PHE A 147 13.44 30.35 1.74
N PHE A 148 12.62 29.57 2.43
CA PHE A 148 12.99 29.00 3.72
C PHE A 148 14.04 27.91 3.50
N LEU A 149 15.31 28.30 3.35
CA LEU A 149 16.42 27.36 3.57
C LEU A 149 16.44 27.02 5.04
N ILE A 150 16.23 25.75 5.32
CA ILE A 150 16.40 25.19 6.65
C ILE A 150 17.78 24.54 6.66
N GLU A 151 18.79 25.24 7.19
CA GLU A 151 19.98 24.53 7.65
C GLU A 151 19.66 23.95 9.02
N GLU A 152 19.48 22.63 9.05
CA GLU A 152 19.32 21.86 10.28
C GLU A 152 20.70 21.67 10.90
N GLN A 153 20.98 22.40 11.98
CA GLN A 153 22.18 22.20 12.76
C GLN A 153 21.84 21.43 14.03
N ILE A 154 22.70 20.47 14.37
CA ILE A 154 22.59 19.72 15.61
C ILE A 154 23.47 20.43 16.64
N ASP A 155 22.88 20.91 17.72
CA ASP A 155 23.61 21.52 18.83
C ASP A 155 24.49 20.47 19.56
N ALA A 156 25.33 20.94 20.48
CA ALA A 156 26.21 20.08 21.26
C ALA A 156 25.47 19.04 22.14
N ASN A 157 24.15 19.17 22.30
CA ASN A 157 23.29 18.27 23.07
C ASN A 157 22.45 17.34 22.17
N GLY A 158 22.62 17.39 20.84
CA GLY A 158 21.83 16.60 19.90
C GLY A 158 20.50 17.24 19.48
N LYS A 159 20.22 18.50 19.85
CA LYS A 159 19.00 19.23 19.49
C LYS A 159 19.16 19.84 18.10
N MET A 160 18.26 19.49 17.19
CA MET A 160 18.18 20.11 15.88
C MET A 160 17.62 21.53 16.02
N PHE A 161 18.31 22.53 15.48
CA PHE A 161 17.82 23.89 15.36
C PHE A 161 17.96 24.37 13.92
N THR A 162 16.98 25.14 13.48
CA THR A 162 16.87 25.64 12.12
C THR A 162 17.42 27.05 12.05
N ILE A 163 18.47 27.27 11.25
CA ILE A 163 18.92 28.62 10.92
C ILE A 163 18.15 29.09 9.69
N ILE A 164 17.40 30.18 9.86
CA ILE A 164 16.70 30.86 8.76
C ILE A 164 17.59 32.01 8.29
N ASP A 165 17.96 31.99 7.01
CA ASP A 165 18.62 33.13 6.37
C ASP A 165 17.60 34.23 6.08
N GLU A 166 17.51 35.23 6.97
CA GLU A 166 16.58 36.35 6.87
C GLU A 166 16.72 37.12 5.54
N SER A 167 17.93 37.19 4.97
CA SER A 167 18.16 37.90 3.71
C SER A 167 17.50 37.18 2.54
N ARG A 168 17.58 35.84 2.52
CA ARG A 168 16.93 34.99 1.53
C ARG A 168 15.41 34.98 1.69
N VAL A 169 14.91 34.99 2.93
CA VAL A 169 13.47 35.09 3.19
C VAL A 169 12.92 36.44 2.72
N THR A 170 13.68 37.52 2.90
CA THR A 170 13.35 38.85 2.37
C THR A 170 13.33 38.87 0.83
N GLU A 171 14.26 38.18 0.16
CA GLU A 171 14.20 37.96 -1.30
C GLU A 171 12.91 37.21 -1.69
N GLY A 172 12.56 36.17 -0.93
CA GLY A 172 11.35 35.38 -1.16
C GLY A 172 10.07 36.19 -1.03
N LEU A 173 10.01 37.09 -0.06
CA LEU A 173 8.89 38.01 0.12
C LEU A 173 8.70 38.92 -1.10
N ARG A 174 9.80 39.49 -1.62
CA ARG A 174 9.76 40.28 -2.86
C ARG A 174 9.28 39.45 -4.04
N ALA A 175 9.78 38.23 -4.21
CA ALA A 175 9.34 37.32 -5.27
C ALA A 175 7.83 37.00 -5.17
N CYS A 176 7.32 36.78 -3.96
CA CYS A 176 5.90 36.54 -3.74
C CYS A 176 5.03 37.77 -4.08
N ILE A 177 5.49 38.96 -3.71
CA ILE A 177 4.83 40.22 -4.07
C ILE A 177 4.86 40.44 -5.59
N TYR A 178 6.00 40.21 -6.26
CA TYR A 178 6.10 40.30 -7.72
C TYR A 178 5.16 39.34 -8.45
N LEU A 179 5.04 38.10 -7.96
CA LEU A 179 4.10 37.13 -8.50
C LEU A 179 2.66 37.67 -8.43
N ALA A 180 2.22 38.13 -7.25
CA ALA A 180 0.87 38.64 -7.05
C ALA A 180 0.59 39.88 -7.92
N ILE A 181 1.51 40.85 -7.96
CA ILE A 181 1.37 42.06 -8.79
C ILE A 181 1.24 41.70 -10.27
N SER A 182 2.10 40.80 -10.76
CA SER A 182 2.11 40.40 -12.18
C SER A 182 0.80 39.73 -12.58
N LEU A 183 0.28 38.82 -11.74
CA LEU A 183 -1.02 38.17 -11.97
C LEU A 183 -2.18 39.17 -11.93
N MET A 184 -2.16 40.13 -11.01
CA MET A 184 -3.18 41.19 -10.94
C MET A 184 -3.13 42.13 -12.15
N MET A 185 -1.94 42.47 -12.64
CA MET A 185 -1.76 43.27 -13.86
C MET A 185 -2.31 42.57 -15.11
N ASP A 186 -2.12 41.25 -15.19
CA ASP A 186 -2.69 40.41 -16.24
C ASP A 186 -4.21 40.17 -16.07
N GLN A 187 -4.81 40.70 -15.00
CA GLN A 187 -6.23 40.55 -14.65
C GLN A 187 -6.65 39.08 -14.50
N VAL A 188 -5.75 38.27 -13.95
CA VAL A 188 -5.98 36.85 -13.66
C VAL A 188 -6.81 36.69 -12.38
N LEU A 189 -7.73 35.72 -12.38
CA LEU A 189 -8.47 35.30 -11.20
C LEU A 189 -7.58 34.40 -10.31
N PRO A 190 -7.54 34.61 -8.98
CA PRO A 190 -6.59 33.92 -8.10
C PRO A 190 -6.84 32.42 -7.94
N TYR A 191 -8.04 31.93 -8.27
CA TYR A 191 -8.42 30.51 -8.23
C TYR A 191 -8.33 29.81 -9.60
N GLU A 192 -8.01 30.54 -10.68
CA GLU A 192 -7.92 30.01 -12.05
C GLU A 192 -6.74 30.69 -12.79
N VAL A 193 -5.54 30.49 -12.25
CA VAL A 193 -4.29 31.02 -12.82
C VAL A 193 -3.93 30.23 -14.08
N PRO A 194 -3.92 30.86 -15.28
CA PRO A 194 -3.51 30.20 -16.50
C PRO A 194 -1.99 29.99 -16.54
N HIS A 195 -1.54 29.25 -17.54
CA HIS A 195 -0.11 29.12 -17.79
C HIS A 195 0.48 30.43 -18.32
N SER A 196 1.47 30.98 -17.61
CA SER A 196 2.09 32.29 -17.91
C SER A 196 3.61 32.19 -17.99
N ASP A 197 4.13 31.98 -19.20
CA ASP A 197 5.57 31.84 -19.45
C ASP A 197 6.36 33.14 -19.25
N HIS A 198 5.71 34.30 -19.36
CA HIS A 198 6.37 35.61 -19.27
C HIS A 198 6.62 36.08 -17.83
N ILE A 199 6.01 35.45 -16.82
CA ILE A 199 6.19 35.80 -15.40
C ILE A 199 7.27 34.87 -14.81
N GLU A 200 8.43 35.42 -14.46
CA GLU A 200 9.56 34.63 -13.94
C GLU A 200 9.21 33.91 -12.63
N GLU A 201 8.56 34.62 -11.72
CA GLU A 201 8.15 34.11 -10.41
C GLU A 201 7.12 32.99 -10.54
N TYR A 202 6.24 33.05 -11.55
CA TYR A 202 5.29 31.97 -11.86
C TYR A 202 6.04 30.70 -12.27
N ASN A 203 7.03 30.83 -13.17
CA ASN A 203 7.83 29.68 -13.62
C ASN A 203 8.61 29.04 -12.46
N ARG A 204 9.17 29.87 -11.56
CA ARG A 204 9.83 29.40 -10.33
C ARG A 204 8.84 28.69 -9.40
N ALA A 205 7.70 29.31 -9.13
CA ALA A 205 6.62 28.75 -8.32
C ALA A 205 6.16 27.38 -8.86
N LEU A 206 5.91 27.30 -10.17
CA LEU A 206 5.47 26.08 -10.84
C LEU A 206 6.51 24.95 -10.74
N LEU A 207 7.80 25.27 -10.83
CA LEU A 207 8.87 24.28 -10.66
C LEU A 207 8.89 23.70 -9.23
N TYR A 208 8.78 24.56 -8.21
CA TYR A 208 8.74 24.12 -6.82
C TYR A 208 7.45 23.36 -6.50
N LEU A 209 6.32 23.79 -7.05
CA LEU A 209 5.04 23.10 -6.92
C LEU A 209 5.11 21.69 -7.52
N LYS A 210 5.70 21.54 -8.71
CA LYS A 210 5.95 20.22 -9.33
C LYS A 210 6.83 19.33 -8.44
N ARG A 211 7.85 19.90 -7.79
CA ARG A 211 8.70 19.17 -6.84
C ARG A 211 7.92 18.71 -5.61
N GLU A 212 7.06 19.56 -5.04
CA GLU A 212 6.19 19.16 -3.93
C GLU A 212 5.20 18.06 -4.35
N TYR A 213 4.62 18.17 -5.55
CA TYR A 213 3.73 17.15 -6.09
C TYR A 213 4.43 15.79 -6.27
N GLN A 214 5.68 15.77 -6.72
CA GLN A 214 6.48 14.53 -6.77
C GLN A 214 6.68 13.90 -5.39
N LYS A 215 6.93 14.70 -4.34
CA LYS A 215 7.01 14.19 -2.97
C LYS A 215 5.68 13.60 -2.52
N TYR A 216 4.58 14.25 -2.88
CA TYR A 216 3.23 13.77 -2.61
C TYR A 216 2.96 12.42 -3.30
N GLU A 217 3.30 12.26 -4.57
CA GLU A 217 3.15 10.97 -5.26
C GLU A 217 3.96 9.83 -4.62
N LEU A 218 5.11 10.16 -4.02
CA LEU A 218 5.91 9.21 -3.26
C LEU A 218 5.27 8.88 -1.89
N SER A 219 4.73 9.88 -1.18
CA SER A 219 4.09 9.67 0.12
C SER A 219 2.83 8.80 0.00
N MET A 220 2.09 8.91 -1.11
CA MET A 220 0.93 8.07 -1.42
C MET A 220 1.26 6.57 -1.44
N LYS A 221 2.50 6.18 -1.76
CA LYS A 221 2.92 4.76 -1.78
C LYS A 221 3.17 4.19 -0.38
N GLN A 222 3.40 5.05 0.61
CA GLN A 222 3.73 4.68 1.98
C GLN A 222 2.56 4.90 2.95
N ALA A 223 1.59 5.73 2.54
CA ALA A 223 0.42 6.05 3.34
C ALA A 223 -0.54 4.87 3.46
N THR A 224 -1.23 4.82 4.59
CA THR A 224 -2.41 3.97 4.78
C THR A 224 -3.64 4.72 4.28
N ILE A 225 -4.16 4.27 3.15
CA ILE A 225 -5.43 4.73 2.57
C ILE A 225 -6.54 3.81 3.06
N THR A 226 -7.59 4.40 3.63
CA THR A 226 -8.70 3.70 4.26
C THR A 226 -9.95 4.57 4.25
N GLN A 227 -11.11 3.98 4.53
CA GLN A 227 -12.38 4.68 4.72
C GLN A 227 -12.73 4.69 6.20
N LEU A 228 -13.17 5.84 6.71
CA LEU A 228 -13.53 6.05 8.11
C LEU A 228 -14.95 6.60 8.22
N GLU A 229 -15.65 6.24 9.28
CA GLU A 229 -16.99 6.73 9.59
C GLU A 229 -16.89 7.84 10.67
N LEU A 230 -17.08 9.10 10.27
CA LEU A 230 -16.93 10.27 11.15
C LEU A 230 -18.27 10.91 11.52
N PRO A 231 -18.38 11.52 12.71
CA PRO A 231 -19.60 12.20 13.15
C PRO A 231 -19.79 13.55 12.44
N ILE A 232 -21.04 13.84 12.09
CA ILE A 232 -21.47 15.14 11.56
C ILE A 232 -21.81 16.06 12.73
N LYS A 233 -21.33 17.31 12.70
CA LYS A 233 -21.60 18.37 13.69
C LYS A 233 -23.11 18.49 13.93
N ASN A 234 -23.47 18.56 15.22
CA ASN A 234 -24.86 18.73 15.68
C ASN A 234 -25.84 17.66 15.18
N SER A 235 -25.34 16.45 14.89
CA SER A 235 -26.13 15.33 14.37
C SER A 235 -25.74 14.02 15.05
N ASN A 236 -26.68 13.09 15.12
CA ASN A 236 -26.41 11.70 15.52
C ASN A 236 -26.00 10.82 14.33
N LYS A 237 -25.85 11.41 13.14
CA LYS A 237 -25.46 10.73 11.92
C LYS A 237 -23.96 10.84 11.69
N THR A 238 -23.46 9.85 10.98
CA THR A 238 -22.09 9.72 10.54
C THR A 238 -22.00 9.87 9.03
N MET A 239 -20.80 10.16 8.54
CA MET A 239 -20.44 10.22 7.13
C MET A 239 -19.21 9.35 6.89
N LEU A 240 -19.27 8.51 5.86
CA LEU A 240 -18.11 7.79 5.37
C LEU A 240 -17.20 8.76 4.60
N VAL A 241 -15.91 8.70 4.87
CA VAL A 241 -14.90 9.52 4.18
C VAL A 241 -13.69 8.71 3.76
N ASP A 242 -12.96 9.21 2.75
CA ASP A 242 -11.62 8.73 2.44
C ASP A 242 -10.58 9.38 3.35
N ALA A 243 -9.74 8.54 3.94
CA ALA A 243 -8.75 8.90 4.95
C ALA A 243 -7.32 8.61 4.46
N PHE A 244 -6.44 9.59 4.67
CA PHE A 244 -5.01 9.50 4.41
C PHE A 244 -4.22 9.53 5.72
N ILE A 245 -3.56 8.41 6.06
CA ILE A 245 -2.82 8.28 7.31
C ILE A 245 -1.36 7.96 6.99
N THR A 246 -0.42 8.80 7.41
CA THR A 246 1.00 8.59 7.08
C THR A 246 1.97 9.07 8.15
N THR A 247 3.19 8.54 8.08
CA THR A 247 4.38 9.15 8.68
C THR A 247 5.14 9.88 7.58
N GLU A 248 5.25 11.19 7.71
CA GLU A 248 5.91 12.08 6.76
C GLU A 248 7.38 12.29 7.16
N ASN A 249 8.30 11.75 6.35
CA ASN A 249 9.74 11.91 6.55
C ASN A 249 10.31 13.13 5.80
N THR A 250 9.48 13.85 5.04
CA THR A 250 9.92 15.02 4.27
C THR A 250 8.74 15.95 4.17
N TYR A 251 8.89 17.18 4.67
CA TYR A 251 7.81 18.16 4.66
C TYR A 251 7.33 18.49 3.23
N ILE A 252 6.01 18.43 3.05
CA ILE A 252 5.23 18.79 1.87
C ILE A 252 4.24 19.87 2.32
N GLY A 253 4.54 21.13 2.01
CA GLY A 253 3.73 22.26 2.47
C GLY A 253 2.33 22.25 1.89
N LEU A 254 2.17 21.78 0.65
CA LEU A 254 0.90 21.77 -0.08
C LEU A 254 0.14 20.44 -0.01
N LEU A 255 0.53 19.55 0.90
CA LEU A 255 -0.04 18.21 1.02
C LEU A 255 -1.57 18.25 1.14
N LYS A 256 -2.11 19.15 1.97
CA LYS A 256 -3.55 19.32 2.16
C LYS A 256 -4.28 19.64 0.85
N SER A 257 -3.74 20.56 0.04
CA SER A 257 -4.34 20.95 -1.24
C SER A 257 -4.33 19.78 -2.23
N PHE A 258 -3.23 19.01 -2.30
CA PHE A 258 -3.16 17.82 -3.14
C PHE A 258 -4.16 16.75 -2.70
N LEU A 259 -4.22 16.45 -1.40
CA LEU A 259 -5.12 15.44 -0.83
C LEU A 259 -6.60 15.75 -1.09
N ILE A 260 -7.03 16.99 -0.85
CA ILE A 260 -8.43 17.41 -1.03
C ILE A 260 -8.86 17.41 -2.50
N HIS A 261 -7.91 17.50 -3.44
CA HIS A 261 -8.17 17.49 -4.87
C HIS A 261 -7.92 16.15 -5.57
N ASP A 262 -7.33 15.15 -4.89
CA ASP A 262 -7.06 13.84 -5.50
C ASP A 262 -8.33 12.97 -5.60
N LYS A 263 -9.05 13.13 -6.70
CA LYS A 263 -10.22 12.31 -7.04
C LYS A 263 -9.85 10.96 -7.65
N ASP A 264 -8.63 10.83 -8.19
CA ASP A 264 -8.23 9.66 -8.96
C ASP A 264 -7.84 8.49 -8.06
N ARG A 265 -7.34 8.78 -6.86
CA ARG A 265 -6.88 7.77 -5.89
C ARG A 265 -7.81 7.58 -4.69
N THR A 266 -8.98 8.22 -4.71
CA THR A 266 -9.98 8.14 -3.64
C THR A 266 -11.19 7.34 -4.10
N TRP A 267 -11.77 6.55 -3.19
CA TRP A 267 -12.86 5.64 -3.54
C TRP A 267 -14.18 6.40 -3.75
N LEU A 268 -14.39 7.48 -3.00
CA LEU A 268 -15.55 8.37 -3.14
C LEU A 268 -15.40 9.39 -4.29
N GLU A 269 -14.25 9.40 -4.99
CA GLU A 269 -13.92 10.33 -6.08
C GLU A 269 -14.04 11.82 -5.69
N SER A 270 -13.89 12.12 -4.39
CA SER A 270 -14.10 13.46 -3.83
C SER A 270 -12.86 14.09 -3.18
N GLY A 271 -11.70 13.43 -3.25
CA GLY A 271 -10.51 13.80 -2.47
C GLY A 271 -10.48 13.13 -1.10
N PHE A 272 -9.44 13.37 -0.30
CA PHE A 272 -9.35 12.88 1.07
C PHE A 272 -9.98 13.91 2.02
N GLN A 273 -11.03 13.51 2.75
CA GLN A 273 -11.71 14.41 3.70
C GLN A 273 -11.12 14.28 5.12
N PHE A 274 -10.36 13.23 5.40
CA PHE A 274 -9.66 13.04 6.66
C PHE A 274 -8.19 12.78 6.39
N PHE A 275 -7.30 13.40 7.17
CA PHE A 275 -5.90 13.03 7.16
C PHE A 275 -5.26 13.13 8.54
N ALA A 276 -4.36 12.19 8.82
CA ALA A 276 -3.57 12.12 10.03
C ALA A 276 -2.10 11.94 9.65
N ILE A 277 -1.27 12.90 10.05
CA ILE A 277 0.14 12.99 9.64
C ILE A 277 1.00 13.00 10.89
N CYS A 278 2.00 12.13 10.92
CA CYS A 278 3.04 12.11 11.94
C CYS A 278 4.39 12.52 11.35
N ARG A 279 5.09 13.48 11.98
CA ARG A 279 6.41 14.00 11.62
C ARG A 279 7.35 13.81 12.80
N PRO A 280 8.03 12.65 12.91
CA PRO A 280 8.88 12.33 14.06
C PRO A 280 9.99 13.36 14.31
N GLU A 281 10.51 13.98 13.25
CA GLU A 281 11.56 15.01 13.30
C GLU A 281 11.10 16.31 13.99
N LEU A 282 9.78 16.56 14.03
CA LEU A 282 9.20 17.75 14.66
C LEU A 282 8.68 17.49 16.08
N SER A 283 9.08 16.38 16.71
CA SER A 283 8.59 15.96 18.04
C SER A 283 8.62 17.11 19.05
N GLY A 284 7.50 17.37 19.72
CA GLY A 284 7.37 18.41 20.75
C GLY A 284 7.15 19.84 20.24
N THR A 285 7.13 20.05 18.92
CA THR A 285 6.79 21.37 18.35
C THR A 285 5.29 21.63 18.31
N GLY A 286 4.48 20.58 18.50
CA GLY A 286 3.04 20.58 18.26
C GLY A 286 2.66 20.37 16.78
N ARG A 287 3.64 20.24 15.88
CA ARG A 287 3.44 19.92 14.45
C ARG A 287 3.85 18.48 14.11
N ASP A 288 4.29 17.73 15.11
CA ASP A 288 4.67 16.32 15.03
C ASP A 288 3.48 15.40 14.80
N ILE A 289 2.30 15.72 15.31
CA ILE A 289 1.07 15.02 14.94
C ILE A 289 0.02 16.04 14.59
N VAL A 290 -0.52 15.93 13.38
CA VAL A 290 -1.61 16.77 12.86
C VAL A 290 -2.71 15.87 12.34
N ILE A 291 -3.92 16.06 12.85
CA ILE A 291 -5.11 15.32 12.43
C ILE A 291 -6.15 16.34 12.03
N GLN A 292 -6.67 16.23 10.81
CA GLN A 292 -7.58 17.23 10.27
C GLN A 292 -8.69 16.59 9.45
N VAL A 293 -9.84 17.25 9.44
CA VAL A 293 -10.95 16.99 8.53
C VAL A 293 -11.19 18.17 7.62
N GLU A 294 -11.76 17.92 6.44
CA GLU A 294 -12.16 18.97 5.51
C GLU A 294 -13.15 19.95 6.17
N SER A 295 -12.79 21.23 6.18
CA SER A 295 -13.49 22.29 6.93
C SER A 295 -14.93 22.47 6.46
N GLN A 296 -15.20 22.25 5.17
CA GLN A 296 -16.51 22.42 4.55
C GLN A 296 -17.53 21.34 4.93
N LEU A 297 -17.09 20.15 5.37
CA LEU A 297 -17.98 18.99 5.51
C LEU A 297 -18.76 18.89 6.81
N ASN A 298 -18.79 19.94 7.64
CA ASN A 298 -19.44 19.92 8.95
C ASN A 298 -19.05 18.69 9.79
N LEU A 299 -17.85 18.14 9.61
CA LEU A 299 -17.32 17.02 10.40
C LEU A 299 -16.61 17.55 11.66
N HIS A 300 -16.47 16.70 12.68
CA HIS A 300 -15.69 17.05 13.87
C HIS A 300 -14.93 15.86 14.46
N LEU A 301 -13.88 16.18 15.20
CA LEU A 301 -12.94 15.27 15.86
C LEU A 301 -13.03 15.33 17.39
N LYS A 302 -14.09 15.93 17.94
CA LYS A 302 -14.28 16.12 19.38
C LYS A 302 -14.06 14.85 20.22
N ASP A 303 -14.59 13.71 19.77
CA ASP A 303 -14.41 12.43 20.48
C ASP A 303 -12.97 11.93 20.44
N LEU A 304 -12.28 12.12 19.30
CA LEU A 304 -10.86 11.81 19.17
C LEU A 304 -10.03 12.69 20.10
N TRP A 305 -10.24 14.01 20.08
CA TRP A 305 -9.57 14.95 20.98
C TRP A 305 -9.71 14.54 22.44
N ARG A 306 -10.95 14.28 22.89
CA ARG A 306 -11.23 13.86 24.28
C ARG A 306 -10.50 12.56 24.64
N LYS A 307 -10.52 11.57 23.75
CA LYS A 307 -9.90 10.27 24.00
C LYS A 307 -8.36 10.38 24.05
N LEU A 308 -7.77 11.21 23.19
CA LEU A 308 -6.34 11.51 23.22
C LEU A 308 -5.95 12.24 24.51
N GLU A 309 -6.74 13.22 24.95
CA GLU A 309 -6.57 13.91 26.23
C GLU A 309 -6.66 12.96 27.43
N GLU A 310 -7.62 12.04 27.44
CA GLU A 310 -7.75 11.00 28.47
C GLU A 310 -6.52 10.08 28.51
N LEU A 311 -6.00 9.68 27.35
CA LEU A 311 -4.79 8.85 27.26
C LEU A 311 -3.54 9.61 27.71
N GLU A 312 -3.42 10.88 27.32
CA GLU A 312 -2.34 11.76 27.73
C GLU A 312 -2.33 11.90 29.26
N ASN A 313 -3.48 12.26 29.86
CA ASN A 313 -3.66 12.32 31.31
C ASN A 313 -3.28 11.00 31.99
N LYS A 314 -3.69 9.86 31.44
CA LYS A 314 -3.36 8.54 31.98
C LYS A 314 -1.86 8.25 31.98
N ARG A 315 -1.14 8.67 30.93
CA ARG A 315 0.31 8.42 30.81
C ARG A 315 1.15 9.36 31.66
N TRP A 316 0.71 10.59 31.82
CA TRP A 316 1.34 11.56 32.70
C TRP A 316 1.04 11.30 34.19
N GLY A 317 -0.14 10.77 34.50
CA GLY A 317 -0.63 10.70 35.87
C GLY A 317 -0.82 12.10 36.45
N GLU A 318 -0.41 12.31 37.70
CA GLU A 318 -0.53 13.60 38.39
C GLU A 318 0.52 14.65 37.95
N ASN A 319 1.48 14.25 37.10
CA ASN A 319 2.63 15.09 36.76
C ASN A 319 2.46 15.85 35.43
N ARG A 320 1.26 15.92 34.86
CA ARG A 320 1.04 16.59 33.56
C ARG A 320 1.19 18.12 33.72
N PRO A 321 2.07 18.79 32.95
CA PRO A 321 2.10 20.25 32.92
C PRO A 321 0.79 20.81 32.34
N ALA A 322 0.33 21.94 32.87
CA ALA A 322 -0.98 22.51 32.52
C ALA A 322 -1.06 22.99 31.06
N ASP A 323 0.06 23.32 30.44
CA ASP A 323 0.17 23.79 29.05
C ASP A 323 0.36 22.64 28.03
N CYS A 324 0.61 21.41 28.49
CA CYS A 324 0.78 20.22 27.65
C CYS A 324 -0.57 19.60 27.23
N LEU A 325 -1.45 20.38 26.59
CA LEU A 325 -2.77 19.92 26.11
C LEU A 325 -2.77 19.71 24.59
N TRP A 326 -3.47 18.69 24.10
CA TRP A 326 -3.80 18.55 22.69
C TRP A 326 -4.58 19.78 22.26
N HIS A 327 -4.17 20.40 21.18
CA HIS A 327 -4.75 21.66 20.73
C HIS A 327 -5.82 21.42 19.67
N ASP A 328 -6.91 22.17 19.77
CA ASP A 328 -7.89 22.36 18.71
C ASP A 328 -7.76 23.81 18.24
N GLN A 329 -7.25 24.00 17.02
CA GLN A 329 -6.80 25.31 16.54
C GLN A 329 -7.88 26.39 16.64
N ASN A 330 -9.16 26.04 16.41
CA ASN A 330 -10.27 27.01 16.31
C ASN A 330 -11.44 26.69 17.26
N GLY A 331 -11.27 25.79 18.24
CA GLY A 331 -12.35 25.35 19.13
C GLY A 331 -13.49 24.58 18.45
N ASN A 332 -13.35 24.29 17.15
CA ASN A 332 -14.35 23.69 16.28
C ASN A 332 -14.13 22.19 16.07
N TYR A 333 -13.08 21.65 16.68
CA TYR A 333 -12.62 20.28 16.61
C TYR A 333 -12.44 19.76 15.18
N GLN A 334 -11.98 20.61 14.25
CA GLN A 334 -11.70 20.20 12.86
C GLN A 334 -10.22 19.90 12.63
N THR A 335 -9.35 20.50 13.41
CA THR A 335 -7.91 20.23 13.41
C THR A 335 -7.46 19.96 14.83
N ILE A 336 -6.82 18.82 15.05
CA ILE A 336 -6.19 18.43 16.31
C ILE A 336 -4.68 18.38 16.08
N THR A 337 -3.93 19.03 16.96
CA THR A 337 -2.46 18.99 16.93
C THR A 337 -1.88 18.55 18.27
N ALA A 338 -0.70 17.94 18.20
CA ALA A 338 0.00 17.45 19.39
C ALA A 338 0.25 18.57 20.43
N PRO A 339 0.32 18.22 21.73
CA PRO A 339 0.66 19.16 22.79
C PRO A 339 1.97 19.92 22.57
N LYS A 340 1.93 21.25 22.77
CA LYS A 340 3.13 22.11 22.83
C LYS A 340 3.41 22.55 24.27
N CYS A 341 4.28 21.81 24.94
CA CYS A 341 4.72 22.08 26.32
C CYS A 341 5.70 23.27 26.37
N LYS A 342 5.18 24.50 26.34
CA LYS A 342 5.97 25.74 26.26
C LYS A 342 6.99 25.88 27.39
N GLN A 343 6.67 25.41 28.60
CA GLN A 343 7.55 25.57 29.77
C GLN A 343 8.52 24.40 29.98
N HIS A 344 8.32 23.28 29.29
CA HIS A 344 9.09 22.07 29.47
C HIS A 344 9.52 21.50 28.11
N GLU A 345 10.45 22.17 27.42
CA GLU A 345 10.90 21.78 26.06
C GLU A 345 11.42 20.33 25.93
N LYS A 346 11.81 19.69 27.04
CA LYS A 346 12.26 18.28 27.05
C LYS A 346 11.12 17.27 27.20
N GLU A 347 9.93 17.77 27.48
CA GLU A 347 8.72 17.01 27.72
C GLU A 347 7.73 17.29 26.59
N HIS A 348 7.31 16.23 25.92
CA HIS A 348 6.34 16.28 24.83
C HIS A 348 5.25 15.24 25.09
N SER A 349 4.30 15.12 24.16
CA SER A 349 3.25 14.11 24.24
C SER A 349 3.82 12.73 24.61
N LYS A 350 3.22 12.10 25.62
CA LYS A 350 3.51 10.72 26.02
C LYS A 350 2.69 9.74 25.19
N VAL A 351 1.64 10.19 24.51
CA VAL A 351 0.90 9.41 23.53
C VAL A 351 1.78 9.21 22.29
N GLN A 352 1.94 7.96 21.85
CA GLN A 352 2.74 7.64 20.68
C GLN A 352 1.85 7.61 19.43
N TRP A 353 2.48 7.69 18.26
CA TRP A 353 1.75 7.61 16.99
C TRP A 353 0.88 6.36 16.87
N SER A 354 1.36 5.19 17.31
CA SER A 354 0.58 3.95 17.33
C SER A 354 -0.69 4.05 18.16
N ASP A 355 -0.66 4.80 19.27
CA ASP A 355 -1.85 5.04 20.10
C ASP A 355 -2.86 5.92 19.39
N VAL A 356 -2.41 6.98 18.72
CA VAL A 356 -3.27 7.85 17.91
C VAL A 356 -3.99 7.03 16.84
N ILE A 357 -3.26 6.19 16.12
CA ILE A 357 -3.83 5.28 15.11
C ILE A 357 -4.85 4.32 15.70
N ASN A 358 -4.55 3.74 16.87
CA ASN A 358 -5.48 2.84 17.56
C ASN A 358 -6.78 3.56 17.98
N VAL A 359 -6.68 4.81 18.48
CA VAL A 359 -7.84 5.60 18.87
C VAL A 359 -8.68 6.00 17.67
N ILE A 360 -8.04 6.44 16.58
CA ILE A 360 -8.74 6.74 15.31
C ILE A 360 -9.56 5.52 14.89
N TRP A 361 -8.96 4.33 14.93
CA TRP A 361 -9.65 3.10 14.56
C TRP A 361 -10.75 2.69 15.55
N GLU A 362 -10.51 2.80 16.86
CA GLU A 362 -11.52 2.52 17.89
C GLU A 362 -12.78 3.38 17.69
N LEU A 363 -12.59 4.64 17.31
CA LEU A 363 -13.68 5.61 17.18
C LEU A 363 -14.38 5.52 15.82
N TYR A 364 -13.62 5.44 14.74
CA TYR A 364 -14.11 5.70 13.38
C TYR A 364 -14.06 4.49 12.43
N ASN A 365 -13.77 3.28 12.92
CA ASN A 365 -13.86 2.06 12.11
C ASN A 365 -15.29 1.86 11.58
N PRO A 366 -15.50 1.79 10.25
CA PRO A 366 -16.85 1.62 9.67
C PRO A 366 -17.50 0.29 10.03
N ALA A 367 -16.73 -0.74 10.40
CA ALA A 367 -17.26 -2.03 10.87
C ALA A 367 -17.89 -1.95 12.28
N LYS A 368 -17.63 -0.89 13.04
CA LYS A 368 -18.07 -0.76 14.44
C LYS A 368 -19.59 -0.67 14.56
N SER A 369 -20.26 0.01 13.64
CA SER A 369 -21.72 0.18 13.64
C SER A 369 -22.44 -1.04 13.06
N ILE A 370 -21.72 -1.95 12.40
CA ILE A 370 -22.30 -3.12 11.74
C ILE A 370 -22.53 -4.25 12.74
N THR A 371 -23.71 -4.87 12.65
CA THR A 371 -24.08 -6.07 13.39
C THR A 371 -24.64 -7.11 12.44
N VAL A 372 -24.31 -8.36 12.70
CA VAL A 372 -24.68 -9.50 11.87
C VAL A 372 -25.19 -10.64 12.76
N ASN A 373 -26.04 -11.49 12.22
CA ASN A 373 -26.40 -12.75 12.82
C ASN A 373 -25.54 -13.87 12.22
N PRO A 374 -24.63 -14.52 12.98
CA PRO A 374 -23.77 -15.57 12.44
C PRO A 374 -24.59 -16.83 12.11
N PHE A 375 -24.20 -17.56 11.07
CA PHE A 375 -24.65 -18.93 10.90
C PHE A 375 -23.89 -19.83 11.87
N LEU A 376 -24.58 -20.82 12.45
CA LEU A 376 -24.02 -21.84 13.32
C LEU A 376 -23.66 -23.09 12.51
N ALA A 377 -22.87 -23.99 13.09
CA ALA A 377 -22.44 -25.22 12.42
C ALA A 377 -23.60 -26.17 12.07
N ASP A 378 -24.76 -26.02 12.70
CA ASP A 378 -25.99 -26.75 12.38
C ASP A 378 -26.85 -26.08 11.29
N GLY A 379 -26.36 -24.96 10.73
CA GLY A 379 -27.04 -24.17 9.71
C GLY A 379 -28.10 -23.21 10.25
N THR A 380 -28.32 -23.16 11.56
CA THR A 380 -29.24 -22.19 12.18
C THR A 380 -28.59 -20.82 12.33
N ILE A 381 -29.41 -19.79 12.54
CA ILE A 381 -28.96 -18.41 12.70
C ILE A 381 -28.82 -18.11 14.20
N GLY A 382 -27.63 -17.68 14.62
CA GLY A 382 -27.34 -17.30 16.00
C GLY A 382 -27.72 -15.86 16.35
N ASP A 383 -27.48 -15.47 17.60
CA ASP A 383 -27.74 -14.12 18.11
C ASP A 383 -26.84 -13.05 17.46
N SER A 384 -27.33 -11.81 17.41
CA SER A 384 -26.63 -10.69 16.79
C SER A 384 -25.28 -10.42 17.48
N CYS A 385 -24.22 -10.35 16.69
CA CYS A 385 -22.86 -10.04 17.14
C CYS A 385 -22.13 -9.10 16.18
N LYS A 386 -20.88 -8.75 16.50
CA LYS A 386 -19.99 -8.05 15.56
C LYS A 386 -19.42 -9.02 14.53
N ILE A 387 -19.08 -8.49 13.36
CA ILE A 387 -18.53 -9.30 12.25
C ILE A 387 -17.30 -10.12 12.69
N TYR A 388 -16.38 -9.50 13.44
CA TYR A 388 -15.15 -10.16 13.91
C TYR A 388 -15.40 -11.24 14.98
N GLU A 389 -16.58 -11.25 15.62
CA GLU A 389 -16.98 -12.22 16.65
C GLU A 389 -17.63 -13.47 16.03
N CYS A 390 -17.87 -13.48 14.72
CA CYS A 390 -18.46 -14.62 14.03
C CYS A 390 -17.53 -15.84 14.08
N LYS A 391 -18.06 -16.96 14.59
CA LYS A 391 -17.34 -18.23 14.65
C LYS A 391 -17.44 -18.97 13.30
N PRO A 392 -16.41 -19.76 12.93
CA PRO A 392 -16.49 -20.58 11.73
C PRO A 392 -17.64 -21.59 11.82
N VAL A 393 -18.44 -21.69 10.76
CA VAL A 393 -19.44 -22.76 10.58
C VAL A 393 -18.76 -24.10 10.33
N TRP A 394 -17.57 -24.06 9.72
CA TRP A 394 -16.78 -25.23 9.39
C TRP A 394 -15.28 -24.94 9.48
N LYS A 395 -14.50 -25.97 9.86
CA LYS A 395 -13.04 -25.88 10.04
C LYS A 395 -12.36 -27.22 9.75
N ASN A 396 -11.42 -27.22 8.81
CA ASN A 396 -10.44 -28.28 8.60
C ASN A 396 -9.23 -27.71 7.84
N GLU A 397 -8.11 -27.39 8.51
CA GLU A 397 -6.95 -26.65 8.00
C GLU A 397 -7.24 -25.22 7.47
N LYS A 398 -8.38 -25.00 6.81
CA LYS A 398 -8.99 -23.73 6.41
C LYS A 398 -10.25 -23.47 7.24
N PHE A 399 -10.73 -22.22 7.18
CA PHE A 399 -11.95 -21.78 7.87
C PHE A 399 -13.05 -21.39 6.88
N LEU A 400 -14.29 -21.71 7.22
CA LEU A 400 -15.47 -21.13 6.59
C LEU A 400 -16.30 -20.44 7.65
N THR A 401 -16.51 -19.15 7.49
CA THR A 401 -17.40 -18.33 8.32
C THR A 401 -18.54 -17.84 7.46
N ALA A 402 -19.75 -17.86 7.98
CA ALA A 402 -20.92 -17.30 7.30
C ALA A 402 -21.72 -16.45 8.29
N ALA A 403 -22.19 -15.30 7.83
CA ALA A 403 -23.04 -14.43 8.62
C ALA A 403 -24.13 -13.80 7.76
N LYS A 404 -25.24 -13.45 8.40
CA LYS A 404 -26.39 -12.80 7.80
C LYS A 404 -26.47 -11.36 8.27
N TRP A 405 -26.69 -10.43 7.35
CA TRP A 405 -26.74 -9.00 7.64
C TRP A 405 -28.07 -8.58 8.29
N ASN A 406 -28.04 -7.71 9.30
CA ASN A 406 -29.22 -7.40 10.11
C ASN A 406 -30.06 -6.20 9.59
N SER A 407 -29.47 -5.24 8.88
CA SER A 407 -30.22 -4.12 8.28
C SER A 407 -29.52 -3.46 7.08
N LEU A 408 -30.17 -3.44 5.91
CA LEU A 408 -29.55 -3.01 4.64
C LEU A 408 -29.70 -1.52 4.29
N GLY A 409 -30.59 -0.78 4.95
CA GLY A 409 -31.04 0.51 4.43
C GLY A 409 -29.94 1.56 4.20
N GLN A 410 -28.97 1.70 5.11
CA GLN A 410 -27.93 2.75 5.05
C GLN A 410 -26.50 2.21 4.97
N GLN A 411 -26.31 0.90 5.14
CA GLN A 411 -24.98 0.31 5.35
C GLN A 411 -24.45 -0.51 4.16
N GLN A 412 -25.22 -0.70 3.08
CA GLN A 412 -24.75 -1.43 1.88
C GLN A 412 -23.50 -0.77 1.26
N VAL A 413 -23.48 0.56 1.18
CA VAL A 413 -22.34 1.33 0.64
C VAL A 413 -21.05 1.08 1.43
N LEU A 414 -21.16 0.73 2.72
CA LEU A 414 -20.01 0.42 3.56
C LEU A 414 -19.34 -0.91 3.14
N VAL A 415 -20.12 -1.89 2.67
CA VAL A 415 -19.62 -3.25 2.34
C VAL A 415 -18.74 -3.26 1.11
N THR A 416 -19.08 -2.42 0.14
CA THR A 416 -18.31 -2.25 -1.07
C THR A 416 -17.04 -1.42 -0.85
N SER A 417 -16.88 -0.75 0.30
CA SER A 417 -15.68 0.03 0.57
C SER A 417 -14.44 -0.87 0.66
N PRO A 418 -13.29 -0.46 0.06
CA PRO A 418 -12.04 -1.21 0.14
C PRO A 418 -11.65 -1.59 1.58
N THR A 419 -11.90 -0.69 2.53
CA THR A 419 -11.62 -0.92 3.95
C THR A 419 -12.42 -2.06 4.55
N LEU A 420 -13.74 -2.13 4.28
CA LEU A 420 -14.53 -3.23 4.80
C LEU A 420 -14.19 -4.56 4.11
N GLN A 421 -13.88 -4.54 2.82
CA GLN A 421 -13.41 -5.74 2.12
C GLN A 421 -12.13 -6.31 2.78
N ARG A 422 -11.15 -5.44 3.07
CA ARG A 422 -9.91 -5.81 3.77
C ARG A 422 -10.18 -6.27 5.20
N TYR A 423 -11.13 -5.64 5.90
CA TYR A 423 -11.57 -6.04 7.23
C TYR A 423 -12.19 -7.45 7.24
N LEU A 424 -13.08 -7.73 6.29
CA LEU A 424 -13.70 -9.04 6.10
C LEU A 424 -12.67 -10.10 5.72
N ALA A 425 -11.63 -9.75 4.95
CA ALA A 425 -10.53 -10.66 4.63
C ALA A 425 -9.75 -11.08 5.89
N ILE A 426 -9.51 -10.17 6.84
CA ILE A 426 -8.95 -10.55 8.16
C ILE A 426 -9.90 -11.49 8.89
N CYS A 427 -11.20 -11.21 8.88
CA CYS A 427 -12.19 -12.07 9.52
C CYS A 427 -12.22 -13.48 8.89
N ALA A 428 -12.10 -13.58 7.56
CA ALA A 428 -11.98 -14.83 6.82
C ALA A 428 -10.70 -15.60 7.20
N SER A 429 -9.59 -14.89 7.43
CA SER A 429 -8.31 -15.48 7.77
C SER A 429 -8.24 -16.02 9.21
N ARG A 430 -9.11 -15.52 10.12
CA ARG A 430 -9.10 -15.78 11.57
C ARG A 430 -7.77 -15.46 12.28
N ILE A 431 -6.89 -14.66 11.67
CA ILE A 431 -5.59 -14.26 12.25
C ILE A 431 -5.77 -13.49 13.56
N SER A 432 -6.79 -12.62 13.66
CA SER A 432 -7.07 -11.82 14.86
C SER A 432 -7.87 -12.56 15.93
N GLY A 433 -8.28 -13.81 15.69
CA GLY A 433 -9.15 -14.55 16.62
C GLY A 433 -10.48 -13.85 16.84
N ASP A 434 -10.81 -13.56 18.10
CA ASP A 434 -12.04 -12.86 18.51
C ASP A 434 -11.80 -11.37 18.82
N LEU A 435 -10.62 -10.84 18.51
CA LEU A 435 -10.29 -9.42 18.66
C LEU A 435 -10.67 -8.65 17.38
N ALA A 436 -11.05 -7.39 17.55
CA ALA A 436 -11.30 -6.50 16.43
C ALA A 436 -10.02 -6.38 15.57
N PRO A 437 -10.11 -6.61 14.25
CA PRO A 437 -9.00 -6.39 13.32
C PRO A 437 -8.43 -4.97 13.44
N PRO A 438 -7.10 -4.80 13.49
CA PRO A 438 -6.47 -3.47 13.56
C PRO A 438 -6.52 -2.74 12.19
N ILE A 439 -6.42 -1.41 12.21
CA ILE A 439 -6.29 -0.58 11.00
C ILE A 439 -4.96 -0.79 10.26
N TYR A 440 -3.91 -1.18 11.00
CA TYR A 440 -2.58 -1.36 10.44
C TYR A 440 -1.89 -2.64 10.92
N PRO A 441 -1.40 -3.49 9.99
CA PRO A 441 -1.71 -3.49 8.56
C PRO A 441 -3.05 -4.18 8.28
N LEU A 442 -4.01 -3.47 7.68
CA LEU A 442 -5.07 -4.13 6.92
C LEU A 442 -4.42 -4.86 5.71
N PRO A 443 -4.87 -6.07 5.34
CA PRO A 443 -4.26 -6.86 4.26
C PRO A 443 -4.32 -6.11 2.93
N PRO A 444 -3.31 -6.25 2.04
CA PRO A 444 -3.38 -5.66 0.71
C PRO A 444 -4.49 -6.35 -0.10
N GLU A 445 -5.14 -5.62 -1.01
CA GLU A 445 -6.22 -6.17 -1.86
C GLU A 445 -5.77 -7.38 -2.69
N SER A 446 -4.48 -7.47 -3.03
CA SER A 446 -3.91 -8.62 -3.73
C SER A 446 -3.93 -9.93 -2.91
N SER A 447 -4.14 -9.88 -1.59
CA SER A 447 -4.09 -11.05 -0.71
C SER A 447 -5.42 -11.81 -0.57
N PHE A 448 -6.53 -11.24 -1.05
CA PHE A 448 -7.83 -11.88 -1.04
C PHE A 448 -8.58 -11.63 -2.36
N ASP A 449 -9.66 -12.37 -2.58
CA ASP A 449 -10.62 -12.09 -3.64
C ASP A 449 -11.96 -11.69 -3.02
N PHE A 450 -12.63 -10.72 -3.63
CA PHE A 450 -13.97 -10.28 -3.25
C PHE A 450 -14.93 -10.61 -4.41
N LEU A 451 -15.99 -11.37 -4.12
CA LEU A 451 -16.98 -11.79 -5.10
C LEU A 451 -18.37 -11.30 -4.71
N GLU A 452 -19.04 -10.68 -5.66
CA GLU A 452 -20.48 -10.40 -5.58
C GLU A 452 -21.26 -11.64 -6.03
N THR A 453 -22.24 -12.02 -5.23
CA THR A 453 -23.05 -13.22 -5.39
C THR A 453 -24.53 -12.89 -5.24
N PRO A 454 -25.46 -13.73 -5.72
CA PRO A 454 -26.89 -13.47 -5.58
C PRO A 454 -27.39 -13.43 -4.13
N PHE A 455 -26.62 -13.93 -3.17
CA PHE A 455 -26.97 -13.81 -1.75
C PHE A 455 -26.29 -12.62 -1.06
N GLY A 456 -25.40 -11.90 -1.72
CA GLY A 456 -24.57 -10.87 -1.09
C GLY A 456 -23.11 -11.05 -1.51
N TYR A 457 -22.21 -11.31 -0.56
CA TYR A 457 -20.77 -11.23 -0.80
C TYR A 457 -20.00 -12.45 -0.29
N ALA A 458 -18.94 -12.81 -1.00
CA ALA A 458 -17.97 -13.80 -0.56
C ALA A 458 -16.55 -13.22 -0.59
N VAL A 459 -15.84 -13.33 0.55
CA VAL A 459 -14.44 -12.92 0.68
C VAL A 459 -13.57 -14.16 0.84
N ILE A 460 -12.61 -14.34 -0.06
CA ILE A 460 -11.77 -15.53 -0.13
C ILE A 460 -10.33 -15.14 0.18
N HIS A 461 -9.83 -15.60 1.32
CA HIS A 461 -8.46 -15.42 1.78
C HIS A 461 -7.67 -16.73 1.62
N GLU A 462 -6.34 -16.67 1.65
CA GLU A 462 -5.49 -17.88 1.65
C GLU A 462 -5.79 -18.86 2.78
N ASN A 463 -6.38 -18.40 3.90
CA ASN A 463 -6.59 -19.18 5.12
C ASN A 463 -8.06 -19.57 5.34
N GLY A 464 -8.99 -18.97 4.59
CA GLY A 464 -10.41 -19.22 4.79
C GLY A 464 -11.30 -18.33 3.95
N VAL A 465 -12.61 -18.55 4.10
CA VAL A 465 -13.67 -17.87 3.37
C VAL A 465 -14.66 -17.25 4.34
N PHE A 466 -15.12 -16.04 4.04
CA PHE A 466 -16.22 -15.39 4.73
C PHE A 466 -17.39 -15.15 3.77
N LEU A 467 -18.56 -15.71 4.07
CA LEU A 467 -19.80 -15.51 3.32
C LEU A 467 -20.70 -14.54 4.08
N LEU A 468 -21.23 -13.53 3.39
CA LEU A 468 -22.08 -12.51 3.95
C LEU A 468 -23.38 -12.43 3.18
N ASP A 469 -24.47 -12.87 3.81
CA ASP A 469 -25.83 -12.83 3.24
C ASP A 469 -26.46 -11.44 3.47
N ASP A 470 -26.84 -10.77 2.37
CA ASP A 470 -27.34 -9.41 2.32
C ASP A 470 -28.86 -9.31 2.08
N TRP A 471 -29.63 -10.41 2.18
CA TRP A 471 -31.11 -10.47 2.02
C TRP A 471 -31.73 -9.94 0.72
N ASN A 472 -30.98 -9.43 -0.26
CA ASN A 472 -31.61 -8.64 -1.32
C ASN A 472 -32.22 -9.49 -2.44
N THR A 473 -31.60 -10.61 -2.80
CA THR A 473 -31.95 -11.34 -4.03
C THR A 473 -32.28 -12.80 -3.76
N GLU A 474 -31.32 -13.59 -3.27
CA GLU A 474 -31.52 -15.02 -2.98
C GLU A 474 -30.90 -15.37 -1.62
N PRO A 475 -31.54 -16.22 -0.79
CA PRO A 475 -30.94 -16.61 0.48
C PRO A 475 -29.69 -17.47 0.26
N LEU A 476 -28.69 -17.31 1.12
CA LEU A 476 -27.48 -18.14 1.07
C LEU A 476 -27.84 -19.63 1.28
N ASN A 477 -27.53 -20.47 0.27
CA ASN A 477 -27.55 -21.91 0.42
C ASN A 477 -26.25 -22.41 1.08
N LEU A 478 -26.18 -22.27 2.40
CA LEU A 478 -24.97 -22.57 3.17
C LEU A 478 -24.44 -23.99 2.92
N THR A 479 -25.33 -24.97 2.80
CA THR A 479 -24.94 -26.37 2.58
C THR A 479 -24.19 -26.58 1.26
N GLN A 480 -24.64 -25.94 0.17
CA GLN A 480 -23.96 -26.05 -1.13
C GLN A 480 -22.58 -25.39 -1.10
N TYR A 481 -22.50 -24.17 -0.57
CA TYR A 481 -21.23 -23.45 -0.49
C TYR A 481 -20.23 -24.12 0.46
N GLN A 482 -20.71 -24.66 1.58
CA GLN A 482 -19.89 -25.44 2.51
C GLN A 482 -19.37 -26.71 1.84
N GLN A 483 -20.21 -27.46 1.12
CA GLN A 483 -19.78 -28.67 0.41
C GLN A 483 -18.67 -28.38 -0.61
N GLU A 484 -18.77 -27.27 -1.35
CA GLU A 484 -17.72 -26.89 -2.30
C GLU A 484 -16.42 -26.50 -1.60
N VAL A 485 -16.48 -25.81 -0.45
CA VAL A 485 -15.29 -25.54 0.37
C VAL A 485 -14.66 -26.83 0.88
N GLU A 486 -15.46 -27.76 1.39
CA GLU A 486 -15.00 -29.08 1.86
C GLU A 486 -14.30 -29.87 0.74
N ASN A 487 -14.93 -29.94 -0.43
CA ASN A 487 -14.38 -30.60 -1.62
C ASN A 487 -13.01 -30.04 -2.01
N VAL A 488 -12.86 -28.72 -1.99
CA VAL A 488 -11.61 -28.05 -2.37
C VAL A 488 -10.54 -28.24 -1.29
N VAL A 489 -10.90 -28.17 -0.01
CA VAL A 489 -9.95 -28.47 1.08
C VAL A 489 -9.47 -29.91 1.04
N GLU A 490 -10.34 -30.88 0.76
CA GLU A 490 -9.95 -32.28 0.62
C GLU A 490 -8.84 -32.45 -0.44
N GLN A 491 -8.95 -31.75 -1.57
CA GLN A 491 -7.90 -31.74 -2.59
C GLN A 491 -6.60 -31.09 -2.06
N VAL A 492 -6.68 -29.93 -1.41
CA VAL A 492 -5.51 -29.22 -0.88
C VAL A 492 -4.75 -30.09 0.13
N THR A 493 -5.45 -30.65 1.11
CA THR A 493 -4.85 -31.48 2.16
C THR A 493 -4.19 -32.73 1.56
N LEU A 494 -4.84 -33.40 0.61
CA LEU A 494 -4.26 -34.56 -0.08
C LEU A 494 -2.99 -34.18 -0.87
N PHE A 495 -3.02 -33.07 -1.61
CA PHE A 495 -1.88 -32.64 -2.42
C PHE A 495 -0.68 -32.31 -1.54
N GLN A 496 -0.91 -31.65 -0.40
CA GLN A 496 0.14 -31.38 0.59
C GLN A 496 0.71 -32.66 1.22
N GLU A 497 -0.14 -33.64 1.56
CA GLU A 497 0.29 -34.94 2.06
C GLU A 497 1.18 -35.66 1.04
N ILE A 498 0.73 -35.76 -0.22
CA ILE A 498 1.49 -36.42 -1.29
C ILE A 498 2.78 -35.67 -1.59
N HIS A 499 2.79 -34.34 -1.56
CA HIS A 499 3.99 -33.55 -1.78
C HIS A 499 5.05 -33.85 -0.72
N LYS A 500 4.63 -33.91 0.56
CA LYS A 500 5.51 -34.32 1.67
C LYS A 500 6.04 -35.74 1.48
N ASP A 501 5.20 -36.65 1.00
CA ASP A 501 5.60 -38.03 0.68
C ASP A 501 6.57 -38.10 -0.51
N CYS A 502 6.40 -37.25 -1.53
CA CYS A 502 7.33 -37.13 -2.67
C CYS A 502 8.73 -36.76 -2.18
N ILE A 503 8.84 -35.73 -1.33
CA ILE A 503 10.12 -35.29 -0.75
C ILE A 503 10.76 -36.45 0.03
N GLN A 504 9.98 -37.17 0.83
CA GLN A 504 10.50 -38.32 1.58
C GLN A 504 10.98 -39.44 0.64
N MET A 505 10.22 -39.78 -0.41
CA MET A 505 10.58 -40.80 -1.38
C MET A 505 11.83 -40.41 -2.17
N MET A 506 11.91 -39.17 -2.66
CA MET A 506 13.11 -38.64 -3.33
C MET A 506 14.33 -38.71 -2.40
N SER A 507 14.18 -38.36 -1.11
CA SER A 507 15.27 -38.47 -0.15
C SER A 507 15.74 -39.92 0.05
N LYS A 508 14.83 -40.90 0.04
CA LYS A 508 15.15 -42.33 0.10
C LYS A 508 15.91 -42.77 -1.16
N VAL A 509 15.44 -42.37 -2.33
CA VAL A 509 16.09 -42.67 -3.63
C VAL A 509 17.49 -42.08 -3.67
N LEU A 510 17.67 -40.82 -3.27
CA LEU A 510 18.97 -40.17 -3.18
C LEU A 510 19.94 -40.92 -2.26
N LYS A 511 19.49 -41.34 -1.07
CA LYS A 511 20.31 -42.17 -0.15
C LYS A 511 20.70 -43.50 -0.78
N TRP A 512 19.79 -44.15 -1.51
CA TRP A 512 20.10 -45.40 -2.22
C TRP A 512 21.16 -45.18 -3.30
N LEU A 513 21.05 -44.11 -4.09
CA LEU A 513 22.02 -43.78 -5.14
C LEU A 513 23.39 -43.37 -4.57
N ALA A 514 23.42 -42.59 -3.48
CA ALA A 514 24.64 -42.13 -2.82
C ALA A 514 25.49 -43.30 -2.28
N SER A 515 24.87 -44.41 -1.90
CA SER A 515 25.56 -45.62 -1.42
C SER A 515 26.33 -46.40 -2.49
N LYS A 516 26.38 -45.91 -3.75
CA LYS A 516 26.95 -46.58 -4.95
C LYS A 516 26.34 -47.96 -5.24
N GLN A 517 25.23 -48.32 -4.60
CA GLN A 517 24.51 -49.57 -4.86
C GLN A 517 23.54 -49.37 -6.03
N THR A 518 23.54 -50.28 -7.00
CA THR A 518 22.48 -50.32 -8.01
C THR A 518 21.14 -50.57 -7.34
N LEU A 519 20.10 -49.82 -7.71
CA LEU A 519 18.74 -50.04 -7.21
C LEU A 519 18.32 -51.50 -7.45
N SER A 520 18.00 -52.24 -6.39
CA SER A 520 17.51 -53.62 -6.49
C SER A 520 16.10 -53.65 -7.11
N ASN A 521 15.67 -54.79 -7.64
CA ASN A 521 14.32 -54.91 -8.22
C ASN A 521 13.22 -54.67 -7.17
N GLN A 522 13.45 -55.06 -5.91
CA GLN A 522 12.52 -54.78 -4.82
C GLN A 522 12.33 -53.27 -4.58
N LYS A 523 13.41 -52.49 -4.60
CA LYS A 523 13.35 -51.02 -4.45
C LYS A 523 12.62 -50.36 -5.63
N LEU A 524 12.83 -50.85 -6.86
CA LEU A 524 12.12 -50.34 -8.04
C LEU A 524 10.61 -50.66 -7.99
N ILE A 525 10.24 -51.85 -7.51
CA ILE A 525 8.84 -52.22 -7.29
C ILE A 525 8.21 -51.34 -6.21
N GLU A 526 8.92 -51.07 -5.12
CA GLU A 526 8.46 -50.17 -4.05
C GLU A 526 8.14 -48.77 -4.59
N ILE A 527 9.07 -48.16 -5.35
CA ILE A 527 8.84 -46.83 -5.93
C ILE A 527 7.66 -46.87 -6.91
N ASN A 528 7.59 -47.86 -7.81
CA ASN A 528 6.52 -47.94 -8.81
C ASN A 528 5.14 -48.17 -8.16
N HIS A 529 5.07 -49.00 -7.12
CA HIS A 529 3.85 -49.21 -6.37
C HIS A 529 3.39 -47.91 -5.69
N TRP A 530 4.32 -47.19 -5.05
CA TRP A 530 4.04 -45.90 -4.43
C TRP A 530 3.57 -44.85 -5.45
N ILE A 531 4.18 -44.77 -6.63
CA ILE A 531 3.75 -43.89 -7.73
C ILE A 531 2.32 -44.21 -8.16
N SER A 532 2.04 -45.49 -8.41
CA SER A 532 0.73 -45.97 -8.87
C SER A 532 -0.37 -45.67 -7.84
N GLN A 533 -0.08 -45.90 -6.56
CA GLN A 533 -1.00 -45.59 -5.46
C GLN A 533 -1.31 -44.09 -5.40
N ASN A 534 -0.30 -43.22 -5.42
CA ASN A 534 -0.53 -41.78 -5.29
C ASN A 534 -1.18 -41.17 -6.53
N LYS A 535 -0.82 -41.59 -7.76
CA LYS A 535 -1.53 -41.17 -8.99
C LYS A 535 -3.01 -41.58 -8.94
N THR A 536 -3.31 -42.77 -8.42
CA THR A 536 -4.69 -43.25 -8.28
C THR A 536 -5.45 -42.43 -7.23
N LYS A 537 -4.84 -42.14 -6.07
CA LYS A 537 -5.44 -41.29 -5.02
C LYS A 537 -5.75 -39.89 -5.54
N ILE A 538 -4.82 -39.26 -6.25
CA ILE A 538 -5.01 -37.93 -6.86
C ILE A 538 -6.20 -37.96 -7.83
N ARG A 539 -6.22 -38.92 -8.77
CA ARG A 539 -7.30 -39.01 -9.75
C ARG A 539 -8.65 -39.32 -9.13
N TYR A 540 -8.68 -40.22 -8.16
CA TYR A 540 -9.91 -40.56 -7.43
C TYR A 540 -10.50 -39.31 -6.77
N THR A 541 -9.67 -38.58 -6.03
CA THR A 541 -10.10 -37.37 -5.29
C THR A 541 -10.56 -36.27 -6.22
N ILE A 542 -9.87 -36.03 -7.34
CA ILE A 542 -10.30 -35.06 -8.36
C ILE A 542 -11.68 -35.45 -8.92
N LEU A 543 -11.92 -36.73 -9.18
CA LEU A 543 -13.20 -37.20 -9.74
C LEU A 543 -14.34 -37.13 -8.72
N THR A 544 -14.10 -37.48 -7.45
CA THR A 544 -15.12 -37.46 -6.40
C THR A 544 -15.49 -36.05 -5.97
N THR A 545 -14.55 -35.12 -6.04
CA THR A 545 -14.76 -33.71 -5.67
C THR A 545 -15.08 -32.84 -6.89
N MET A 546 -15.26 -33.40 -8.08
CA MET A 546 -15.48 -32.64 -9.31
C MET A 546 -16.78 -31.82 -9.24
N PHE A 547 -16.71 -30.56 -9.68
CA PHE A 547 -17.89 -29.68 -9.72
C PHE A 547 -18.95 -30.24 -10.66
N SER A 548 -20.20 -30.33 -10.19
CA SER A 548 -21.31 -30.94 -10.94
C SER A 548 -22.55 -30.05 -11.07
N SER A 549 -22.58 -28.89 -10.40
CA SER A 549 -23.70 -27.95 -10.48
C SER A 549 -23.67 -27.13 -11.78
N THR A 550 -24.83 -26.68 -12.24
CA THR A 550 -24.98 -25.73 -13.37
C THR A 550 -25.00 -24.27 -12.92
N ASP A 551 -24.90 -24.01 -11.61
CA ASP A 551 -24.89 -22.66 -11.04
C ASP A 551 -23.59 -21.93 -11.36
N TYR A 552 -23.72 -20.82 -12.09
CA TYR A 552 -22.61 -19.96 -12.49
C TYR A 552 -21.88 -19.32 -11.30
N HIS A 553 -22.60 -18.83 -10.29
CA HIS A 553 -22.00 -18.13 -9.15
C HIS A 553 -21.29 -19.10 -8.21
N LEU A 554 -21.86 -20.28 -8.00
CA LEU A 554 -21.19 -21.34 -7.24
C LEU A 554 -19.94 -21.83 -7.98
N GLN A 555 -19.98 -21.94 -9.32
CA GLN A 555 -18.81 -22.29 -10.13
C GLN A 555 -17.72 -21.21 -10.04
N LEU A 556 -18.09 -19.94 -10.14
CA LEU A 556 -17.17 -18.81 -10.03
C LEU A 556 -16.51 -18.78 -8.64
N PHE A 557 -17.31 -18.95 -7.59
CA PHE A 557 -16.85 -19.07 -6.21
C PHE A 557 -15.80 -20.17 -6.07
N ARG A 558 -16.12 -21.39 -6.50
CA ARG A 558 -15.21 -22.53 -6.46
C ARG A 558 -13.91 -22.26 -7.21
N LYS A 559 -13.97 -21.79 -8.45
CA LYS A 559 -12.77 -21.48 -9.26
C LYS A 559 -11.88 -20.44 -8.59
N THR A 560 -12.48 -19.49 -7.90
CA THR A 560 -11.74 -18.44 -7.19
C THR A 560 -10.99 -19.01 -5.98
N ILE A 561 -11.63 -19.91 -5.23
CA ILE A 561 -10.96 -20.66 -4.15
C ILE A 561 -9.82 -21.50 -4.71
N GLU A 562 -10.05 -22.28 -5.77
CA GLU A 562 -9.03 -23.13 -6.40
C GLU A 562 -7.81 -22.33 -6.86
N LYS A 563 -8.04 -21.13 -7.41
CA LYS A 563 -6.99 -20.18 -7.79
C LYS A 563 -6.26 -19.63 -6.56
N ARG A 564 -6.98 -19.12 -5.56
CA ARG A 564 -6.40 -18.49 -4.36
C ARG A 564 -5.58 -19.46 -3.52
N TRP A 565 -6.01 -20.72 -3.44
CA TRP A 565 -5.31 -21.79 -2.73
C TRP A 565 -4.33 -22.57 -3.61
N THR A 566 -4.02 -22.04 -4.81
CA THR A 566 -2.96 -22.50 -5.71
C THR A 566 -3.05 -23.99 -6.08
N LEU A 567 -4.26 -24.53 -6.18
CA LEU A 567 -4.45 -25.97 -6.44
C LEU A 567 -3.87 -26.42 -7.78
N GLN A 568 -4.02 -25.60 -8.83
CA GLN A 568 -3.54 -25.97 -10.16
C GLN A 568 -2.01 -26.03 -10.22
N SER A 569 -1.31 -25.09 -9.59
CA SER A 569 0.16 -25.12 -9.56
C SER A 569 0.67 -26.26 -8.67
N GLN A 570 0.06 -26.49 -7.51
CA GLN A 570 0.41 -27.64 -6.65
C GLN A 570 0.23 -28.98 -7.39
N LEU A 571 -0.87 -29.14 -8.12
CA LEU A 571 -1.12 -30.35 -8.91
C LEU A 571 -0.08 -30.53 -10.03
N GLN A 572 0.29 -29.44 -10.72
CA GLN A 572 1.30 -29.48 -11.76
C GLN A 572 2.67 -29.87 -11.20
N GLU A 573 3.14 -29.21 -10.14
CA GLU A 573 4.41 -29.51 -9.46
C GLU A 573 4.47 -30.97 -8.98
N LEU A 574 3.35 -31.49 -8.45
CA LEU A 574 3.22 -32.88 -8.05
C LEU A 574 3.37 -33.85 -9.23
N TYR A 575 2.69 -33.59 -10.35
CA TYR A 575 2.82 -34.42 -11.54
C TYR A 575 4.22 -34.39 -12.13
N GLU A 576 4.86 -33.23 -12.17
CA GLU A 576 6.25 -33.07 -12.61
C GLU A 576 7.19 -33.88 -11.70
N SER A 577 7.08 -33.73 -10.38
CA SER A 577 7.89 -34.47 -9.40
C SER A 577 7.72 -36.00 -9.50
N ILE A 578 6.48 -36.45 -9.68
CA ILE A 578 6.20 -37.89 -9.88
C ILE A 578 6.76 -38.37 -11.23
N SER A 579 6.65 -37.56 -12.28
CA SER A 579 7.20 -37.89 -13.61
C SER A 579 8.72 -38.00 -13.59
N GLU A 580 9.42 -37.16 -12.82
CA GLU A 580 10.87 -37.28 -12.62
C GLU A 580 11.25 -38.61 -11.95
N LEU A 581 10.49 -39.03 -10.93
CA LEU A 581 10.69 -40.34 -10.29
C LEU A 581 10.47 -41.50 -11.27
N GLU A 582 9.45 -41.41 -12.14
CA GLU A 582 9.22 -42.38 -13.22
C GLU A 582 10.40 -42.43 -14.19
N GLN A 583 10.91 -41.27 -14.60
CA GLN A 583 12.06 -41.19 -15.50
C GLN A 583 13.34 -41.78 -14.88
N ILE A 584 13.56 -41.59 -13.57
CA ILE A 584 14.66 -42.22 -12.84
C ILE A 584 14.54 -43.75 -12.89
N ILE A 585 13.33 -44.30 -12.71
CA ILE A 585 13.06 -45.74 -12.82
C ILE A 585 13.30 -46.23 -14.25
N GLU A 586 12.79 -45.52 -15.25
CA GLU A 586 12.94 -45.88 -16.67
C GLU A 586 14.41 -45.88 -17.08
N ASN A 587 15.17 -44.86 -16.70
CA ASN A 587 16.61 -44.79 -16.95
C ASN A 587 17.37 -45.94 -16.26
N HIS A 588 17.00 -46.32 -15.05
CA HIS A 588 17.64 -47.45 -14.37
C HIS A 588 17.27 -48.81 -14.97
N THR A 589 16.03 -48.99 -15.40
CA THR A 589 15.56 -50.24 -16.02
C THR A 589 16.17 -50.39 -17.42
N THR A 590 16.19 -49.33 -18.23
CA THR A 590 16.87 -49.33 -19.55
C THR A 590 18.35 -49.62 -19.43
N LEU A 591 19.08 -49.04 -18.47
CA LEU A 591 20.49 -49.38 -18.21
C LEU A 591 20.68 -50.85 -17.84
N LYS A 592 19.79 -51.43 -17.03
CA LYS A 592 19.83 -52.86 -16.69
C LYS A 592 19.52 -53.74 -17.91
N THR A 593 18.50 -53.42 -18.68
CA THR A 593 18.13 -54.15 -19.90
C THR A 593 19.26 -54.09 -20.91
N ASN A 594 19.87 -52.93 -21.12
CA ASN A 594 21.04 -52.77 -21.98
C ASN A 594 22.22 -53.61 -21.51
N ARG A 595 22.50 -53.66 -20.20
CA ARG A 595 23.53 -54.56 -19.64
C ARG A 595 23.21 -56.03 -19.90
N LEU A 596 21.95 -56.44 -19.76
CA LEU A 596 21.50 -57.81 -19.98
C LEU A 596 21.61 -58.18 -21.47
N VAL A 597 21.18 -57.31 -22.37
CA VAL A 597 21.33 -57.47 -23.83
C VAL A 597 22.81 -57.61 -24.20
N VAL A 598 23.68 -56.75 -23.65
CA VAL A 598 25.13 -56.86 -23.86
C VAL A 598 25.66 -58.19 -23.34
N LEU A 599 25.20 -58.66 -22.17
CA LEU A 599 25.60 -59.95 -21.62
C LEU A 599 25.14 -61.12 -22.51
N ILE A 600 23.88 -61.14 -22.95
CA ILE A 600 23.38 -62.14 -23.91
C ILE A 600 24.18 -62.08 -25.22
N THR A 601 24.52 -60.88 -25.69
CA THR A 601 25.28 -60.73 -26.94
C THR A 601 26.71 -61.25 -26.79
N ILE A 602 27.38 -60.96 -25.67
CA ILE A 602 28.77 -61.38 -25.43
C ILE A 602 28.86 -62.88 -25.13
N PHE A 603 27.95 -63.42 -24.32
CA PHE A 603 28.05 -64.79 -23.81
C PHE A 603 27.11 -65.76 -24.51
N GLY A 604 25.87 -65.34 -24.79
CA GLY A 604 24.85 -66.18 -25.39
C GLY A 604 25.05 -66.38 -26.89
N PHE A 605 25.35 -65.32 -27.64
CA PHE A 605 25.48 -65.42 -29.10
C PHE A 605 26.62 -66.34 -29.54
N PRO A 606 27.86 -66.28 -28.98
CA PRO A 606 28.90 -67.24 -29.30
C PRO A 606 28.51 -68.66 -28.93
N ALA A 607 27.92 -68.87 -27.74
CA ALA A 607 27.50 -70.20 -27.32
C ALA A 607 26.43 -70.80 -28.24
N VAL A 608 25.47 -70.03 -28.72
CA VAL A 608 24.45 -70.54 -29.67
C VAL A 608 25.07 -70.77 -31.06
N LEU A 609 25.89 -69.84 -31.54
CA LEU A 609 26.53 -69.93 -32.86
C LEU A 609 27.43 -71.17 -32.96
N PHE A 610 28.29 -71.40 -31.97
CA PHE A 610 29.16 -72.57 -31.98
C PHE A 610 28.42 -73.87 -31.65
N SER A 611 27.31 -73.82 -30.92
CA SER A 611 26.47 -75.00 -30.72
C SER A 611 25.87 -75.46 -32.05
N GLY A 612 25.27 -74.54 -32.82
CA GLY A 612 24.69 -74.86 -34.13
C GLY A 612 25.74 -75.26 -35.18
N LEU A 613 26.92 -74.63 -35.17
CA LEU A 613 28.02 -74.98 -36.07
C LEU A 613 28.54 -76.40 -35.80
N LEU A 614 28.62 -76.80 -34.53
CA LEU A 614 29.13 -78.12 -34.16
C LEU A 614 28.08 -79.21 -34.31
N GLU A 615 26.80 -78.90 -34.13
CA GLU A 615 25.71 -79.82 -34.48
C GLU A 615 25.76 -80.18 -35.99
N LEU A 616 26.00 -79.18 -36.85
CA LEU A 616 26.09 -79.36 -38.30
C LEU A 616 27.39 -80.07 -38.75
N ILE A 617 28.51 -79.86 -38.03
CA ILE A 617 29.79 -80.51 -38.33
C ILE A 617 29.84 -81.95 -37.82
N PHE A 618 29.22 -82.26 -36.67
CA PHE A 618 29.32 -83.57 -36.03
C PHE A 618 28.18 -84.54 -36.36
N GLU A 619 27.20 -84.14 -37.17
CA GLU A 619 26.11 -85.02 -37.60
C GLU A 619 26.62 -86.28 -38.37
N ASN A 620 27.80 -86.19 -39.01
CA ASN A 620 28.37 -87.27 -39.85
C ASN A 620 29.79 -87.73 -39.48
N VAL A 621 30.30 -87.41 -38.29
CA VAL A 621 31.68 -87.78 -37.90
C VAL A 621 31.69 -89.01 -37.00
N ALA A 622 32.37 -90.07 -37.44
CA ALA A 622 32.59 -91.28 -36.64
C ALA A 622 33.67 -91.04 -35.58
N SER A 623 33.27 -90.65 -34.37
CA SER A 623 34.19 -90.55 -33.23
C SER A 623 33.68 -91.28 -31.98
N TYR A 624 34.57 -91.48 -31.01
CA TYR A 624 34.37 -92.26 -29.79
C TYR A 624 33.29 -91.62 -28.89
N LYS A 625 32.06 -92.13 -28.95
CA LYS A 625 30.94 -91.73 -28.10
C LYS A 625 30.98 -92.52 -26.79
N TRP A 626 31.21 -91.84 -25.67
CA TRP A 626 31.09 -92.42 -24.33
C TRP A 626 29.91 -91.77 -23.61
N LEU A 627 28.95 -92.57 -23.14
CA LEU A 627 27.67 -92.11 -22.56
C LEU A 627 26.81 -91.26 -23.52
N GLY A 628 26.89 -91.52 -24.83
CA GLY A 628 26.12 -90.78 -25.85
C GLY A 628 26.63 -89.37 -26.15
N ILE A 629 27.65 -88.89 -25.44
CA ILE A 629 28.22 -87.55 -25.60
C ILE A 629 29.49 -87.62 -26.46
N HIS A 630 29.59 -86.71 -27.43
CA HIS A 630 30.75 -86.56 -28.30
C HIS A 630 31.78 -85.65 -27.61
N TRP A 631 32.64 -86.22 -26.75
CA TRP A 631 33.55 -85.46 -25.89
C TRP A 631 34.51 -84.52 -26.65
N THR A 632 34.95 -84.93 -27.83
CA THR A 632 35.76 -84.07 -28.72
C THR A 632 34.97 -82.87 -29.22
N GLY A 633 33.68 -83.05 -29.53
CA GLY A 633 32.80 -81.98 -29.95
C GLY A 633 32.46 -81.02 -28.81
N LEU A 634 32.25 -81.56 -27.60
CA LEU A 634 32.02 -80.77 -26.39
C LEU A 634 33.25 -79.93 -26.01
N LEU A 635 34.45 -80.52 -26.08
CA LEU A 635 35.69 -79.77 -25.79
C LEU A 635 35.94 -78.68 -26.84
N LEU A 636 35.65 -78.95 -28.11
CA LEU A 636 35.79 -77.99 -29.21
C LEU A 636 34.74 -76.87 -29.11
N PHE A 637 33.52 -77.21 -28.68
CA PHE A 637 32.45 -76.26 -28.35
C PHE A 637 32.85 -75.29 -27.25
N VAL A 638 33.33 -75.82 -26.13
CA VAL A 638 33.74 -74.99 -24.97
C VAL A 638 34.92 -74.10 -25.34
N THR A 639 35.92 -74.62 -26.05
CA THR A 639 37.11 -73.86 -26.43
C THR A 639 36.81 -72.78 -27.47
N LEU A 640 36.05 -73.07 -28.53
CA LEU A 640 35.63 -72.07 -29.52
C LEU A 640 34.68 -71.02 -28.93
N SER A 641 33.75 -71.42 -28.06
CA SER A 641 32.86 -70.48 -27.37
C SER A 641 33.64 -69.53 -26.47
N LEU A 642 34.61 -70.02 -25.70
CA LEU A 642 35.48 -69.18 -24.88
C LEU A 642 36.37 -68.26 -25.72
N LEU A 643 36.89 -68.74 -26.85
CA LEU A 643 37.66 -67.91 -27.79
C LEU A 643 36.78 -66.83 -28.45
N GLY A 644 35.56 -67.17 -28.83
CA GLY A 644 34.58 -66.22 -29.37
C GLY A 644 34.18 -65.15 -28.36
N ILE A 645 33.92 -65.55 -27.11
CA ILE A 645 33.68 -64.63 -25.97
C ILE A 645 34.90 -63.72 -25.76
N SER A 646 36.11 -64.28 -25.72
CA SER A 646 37.36 -63.52 -25.53
C SER A 646 37.63 -62.55 -26.69
N GLY A 647 37.34 -62.97 -27.93
CA GLY A 647 37.43 -62.14 -29.13
C GLY A 647 36.43 -60.97 -29.10
N LEU A 648 35.18 -61.22 -28.72
CA LEU A 648 34.16 -60.17 -28.54
C LEU A 648 34.50 -59.19 -27.41
N ILE A 649 34.99 -59.69 -26.28
CA ILE A 649 35.44 -58.84 -25.15
C ILE A 649 36.62 -57.98 -25.58
N SER A 650 37.60 -58.55 -26.29
CA SER A 650 38.75 -57.81 -26.80
C SER A 650 38.34 -56.78 -27.86
N TYR A 651 37.43 -57.14 -28.77
CA TYR A 651 36.88 -56.22 -29.78
C TYR A 651 36.12 -55.05 -29.16
N LEU A 652 35.27 -55.30 -28.17
CA LEU A 652 34.55 -54.25 -27.42
C LEU A 652 35.49 -53.36 -26.61
N LYS A 653 36.62 -53.89 -26.13
CA LYS A 653 37.64 -53.14 -25.38
C LYS A 653 38.55 -52.30 -26.29
N TYR A 654 38.79 -52.73 -27.53
CA TYR A 654 39.67 -52.05 -28.51
C TYR A 654 38.94 -51.20 -29.57
N SER A 655 37.61 -51.28 -29.68
CA SER A 655 36.80 -50.45 -30.59
C SER A 655 35.85 -49.47 -29.85
N PRO A 656 36.36 -48.46 -29.11
CA PRO A 656 35.49 -47.43 -28.54
C PRO A 656 34.95 -46.43 -29.59
N SER A 657 35.45 -46.45 -30.82
CA SER A 657 35.28 -45.35 -31.79
C SER A 657 34.07 -45.48 -32.74
N LEU A 658 33.28 -46.55 -32.69
CA LEU A 658 32.10 -46.72 -33.54
C LEU A 658 30.76 -46.43 -32.84
N MET A 659 30.67 -46.45 -31.50
CA MET A 659 29.44 -46.07 -30.77
C MET A 659 29.29 -44.56 -30.54
N ILE A 660 30.37 -43.78 -30.55
CA ILE A 660 30.28 -42.32 -30.31
C ILE A 660 29.80 -41.55 -31.54
N LYS A 661 29.89 -42.11 -32.76
CA LYS A 661 29.51 -41.40 -34.00
C LYS A 661 28.00 -41.40 -34.33
N LYS A 662 27.17 -42.20 -33.64
CA LYS A 662 25.72 -42.25 -33.93
C LYS A 662 24.87 -41.29 -33.08
N ASN A 663 25.34 -40.88 -31.89
CA ASN A 663 24.61 -39.92 -31.03
C ASN A 663 24.77 -38.45 -31.44
N ASN A 664 25.64 -38.12 -32.41
CA ASN A 664 25.85 -36.73 -32.86
C ASN A 664 25.12 -36.38 -34.18
N ARG A 665 24.24 -37.24 -34.70
CA ARG A 665 23.46 -36.94 -35.92
C ARG A 665 21.97 -36.66 -35.69
N ASP A 666 21.43 -36.94 -34.51
CA ASP A 666 20.02 -36.69 -34.19
C ASP A 666 19.80 -35.45 -33.29
N SER A 667 20.82 -34.60 -33.12
CA SER A 667 20.75 -33.34 -32.35
C SER A 667 20.98 -32.07 -33.20
N ARG A 668 20.70 -32.15 -34.50
CA ARG A 668 20.44 -30.97 -35.35
C ARG A 668 19.21 -31.22 -36.22
N GLY A 669 18.07 -30.83 -35.67
CA GLY A 669 16.75 -30.72 -36.28
C GLY A 669 15.87 -29.95 -35.32
#